data_AF-A0A8J2N5N7-F1
#
_entry.id   AF-A0A8J2N5N7-F1
#
_cell.length_a   1.000
_cell.length_b   1.000
_cell.length_c   1.000
_cell.angle_alpha   90.00
_cell.angle_beta   90.00
_cell.angle_gamma   90.00
#
_symmetry.space_group_name_H-M   'P 1'
#
loop_
_entity.id
_entity.type
_entity.pdbx_description
1 polymer ?
#
loop_
_entity_poly.entity_id
_entity_poly.type
_entity_poly.pdbx_seq_one_letter_code
_entity_poly.pdbx_strand_id
1 'polypeptide(L)'
;MEPTGVELELNCENDGERRRTQNRLAQRRFRNKQKSAGRAVDDREALLDIFSPSTSLCMFETGGFLSGIGMPGLNEHGVLEAPSLSDTTTTVADGSLPHESRGSHRLDADDGFDFYPAQSAQDAIHAFRPSLGWMCPIHMAAKKGHDRILRLLLDKDPDCNGKDSDGTTPLMLAVAGGYEDVTDTLLRHGARIAEVDNHQRSALHWGVTNRREAVLRILLEHCKADLTVINGYDNAGRTPLHMAIDMEFEAGIQHKQKAAMLFNTHSLAAVVAVVTLPHVVFGAPARTYPSGNATVSYRLLPGDYNWPSEAEWKMLNSTVGGRLIRGAPVAEAACYAVATSAASDACKSLQTDWATLGPFLADPVNIMSPYSQNNTCSPFLAASGGSSMRLGAGMQVLEIYEAAAARGFRTVGGTCVSVGAMGGYTQGGGHGPLDASYGLGSDQVLEFEVVTTDGKHRTVSPTQNGDLYWALAGGGAGNWAVVLSVTVRAHRDGPVAGARLGFARANLPQKTYWAAVDAWFKHVAKLDAQGLRGFRSMSRLTRSGFSLDMATLPGATAEELTTVLNPFYRSLAKLNVSLTTNEVSQQSNFVTHFKTYNTNNNDTRNMTIGNRLIPRSLVNNPTSLTHLMDAFRTMVEVDNSTSDPILVLLSSNVTHATAGNKPSDNSVLPAWRDSLFAINLVLMSSERAAWDTLSSDLALINTWQDRLRKLTPGGGSYASEATFDNKHWKTDYYGANYDRLLKIKLKYDPGFVLWNQPAVGSDAFKLGEDGRLIAA
;
A
#
# COMPACT_ATOMS: atom_id res chain seq x y z
N MET A 1 42.93 -42.50 -13.45
CA MET A 1 43.94 -42.67 -14.52
C MET A 1 43.32 -42.20 -15.81
N GLU A 2 43.93 -41.18 -16.41
CA GLU A 2 43.93 -40.87 -17.85
C GLU A 2 44.75 -41.96 -18.63
N PRO A 3 44.93 -41.96 -19.97
CA PRO A 3 44.98 -40.79 -20.89
C PRO A 3 44.42 -40.99 -22.34
N THR A 4 44.80 -40.04 -23.22
CA THR A 4 44.73 -40.00 -24.71
C THR A 4 43.44 -39.48 -25.37
N GLY A 5 43.48 -38.62 -26.42
CA GLY A 5 44.58 -37.76 -26.91
C GLY A 5 44.56 -37.44 -28.43
N VAL A 6 45.10 -36.26 -28.80
CA VAL A 6 45.69 -35.87 -30.11
C VAL A 6 44.77 -35.41 -31.29
N GLU A 7 44.80 -34.09 -31.57
CA GLU A 7 44.85 -33.38 -32.91
C GLU A 7 43.71 -33.55 -33.97
N LEU A 8 43.53 -32.71 -35.03
CA LEU A 8 44.24 -31.51 -35.58
C LEU A 8 43.29 -30.59 -36.42
N GLU A 9 43.70 -29.32 -36.59
CA GLU A 9 43.47 -28.31 -37.68
C GLU A 9 42.12 -27.91 -38.33
N LEU A 10 41.92 -26.57 -38.31
CA LEU A 10 41.47 -25.61 -39.36
C LEU A 10 40.77 -26.06 -40.66
N ASN A 11 39.75 -25.27 -41.05
CA ASN A 11 39.73 -24.62 -42.37
C ASN A 11 38.84 -23.36 -42.41
N CYS A 12 39.14 -22.42 -43.31
CA CYS A 12 38.34 -21.21 -43.58
C CYS A 12 38.42 -20.84 -45.06
N GLU A 13 37.29 -20.80 -45.77
CA GLU A 13 37.23 -20.17 -47.11
C GLU A 13 35.83 -19.65 -47.46
N ASN A 14 35.73 -18.90 -48.57
CA ASN A 14 34.57 -18.06 -48.91
C ASN A 14 33.54 -18.80 -49.78
N ASP A 15 32.26 -18.47 -49.58
CA ASP A 15 31.37 -18.01 -50.66
C ASP A 15 30.11 -17.36 -50.05
N GLY A 16 29.38 -16.47 -50.72
CA GLY A 16 29.38 -16.19 -52.16
C GLY A 16 27.97 -16.42 -52.70
N GLU A 17 27.31 -15.34 -53.13
CA GLU A 17 26.03 -15.34 -53.88
C GLU A 17 24.94 -16.38 -53.55
N ARG A 18 24.07 -16.14 -52.55
CA ARG A 18 22.66 -16.66 -52.59
C ARG A 18 21.61 -16.05 -51.64
N ARG A 19 21.49 -14.70 -51.59
CA ARG A 19 20.26 -14.05 -51.04
C ARG A 19 19.97 -12.61 -51.51
N ARG A 20 20.36 -12.26 -52.73
CA ARG A 20 19.74 -11.15 -53.49
C ARG A 20 18.80 -11.74 -54.56
N THR A 21 17.87 -10.93 -55.07
CA THR A 21 16.95 -11.28 -56.18
C THR A 21 15.76 -12.24 -55.86
N GLN A 22 15.05 -12.02 -54.75
CA GLN A 22 13.59 -12.28 -54.72
C GLN A 22 12.72 -11.10 -54.24
N ASN A 23 13.32 -9.97 -53.87
CA ASN A 23 12.59 -8.79 -53.37
C ASN A 23 12.05 -7.88 -54.52
N ARG A 24 11.42 -8.47 -55.54
CA ARG A 24 10.93 -7.75 -56.75
C ARG A 24 9.61 -8.22 -57.37
N LEU A 25 8.90 -9.18 -56.76
CA LEU A 25 7.64 -9.73 -57.31
C LEU A 25 6.40 -9.63 -56.39
N ALA A 26 6.55 -9.26 -55.11
CA ALA A 26 5.43 -9.13 -54.18
C ALA A 26 4.52 -7.90 -54.46
N GLN A 27 5.03 -6.84 -55.08
CA GLN A 27 4.28 -5.59 -55.33
C GLN A 27 3.37 -5.61 -56.58
N ARG A 28 3.14 -6.77 -57.22
CA ARG A 28 2.42 -6.86 -58.51
C ARG A 28 1.06 -7.58 -58.49
N ARG A 29 0.45 -7.79 -57.31
CA ARG A 29 -0.88 -8.43 -57.16
C ARG A 29 -1.99 -7.57 -56.53
N PHE A 30 -1.74 -6.30 -56.20
CA PHE A 30 -2.76 -5.39 -55.62
C PHE A 30 -3.22 -4.24 -56.56
N ARG A 31 -3.06 -4.40 -57.88
CA ARG A 31 -3.69 -3.55 -58.91
C ARG A 31 -4.41 -4.42 -59.96
N ASN A 32 -5.63 -4.85 -59.62
CA ASN A 32 -6.71 -5.19 -60.59
C ASN A 32 -8.03 -5.55 -59.89
N LYS A 33 -8.68 -4.57 -59.23
CA LYS A 33 -10.12 -4.66 -58.91
C LYS A 33 -10.78 -3.29 -58.64
N GLN A 34 -10.80 -2.44 -59.65
CA GLN A 34 -11.74 -1.31 -59.75
C GLN A 34 -12.17 -1.12 -61.21
N LYS A 35 -13.45 -1.37 -61.51
CA LYS A 35 -14.28 -0.72 -62.56
C LYS A 35 -15.61 -1.48 -62.77
N SER A 36 -16.68 -1.01 -62.12
CA SER A 36 -18.07 -1.16 -62.62
C SER A 36 -19.06 -0.38 -61.72
N ALA A 37 -19.42 0.84 -62.15
CA ALA A 37 -20.49 1.71 -61.61
C ALA A 37 -20.41 2.15 -60.10
N GLY A 38 -20.91 3.34 -59.73
CA GLY A 38 -21.28 4.46 -60.60
C GLY A 38 -22.05 5.60 -59.89
N ARG A 39 -21.75 6.84 -60.33
CA ARG A 39 -22.38 8.13 -59.98
C ARG A 39 -22.18 8.66 -58.54
N ALA A 40 -22.32 9.98 -58.44
CA ALA A 40 -22.29 10.82 -57.25
C ALA A 40 -23.39 11.88 -57.36
N VAL A 41 -23.85 12.41 -56.22
CA VAL A 41 -24.58 13.69 -56.06
C VAL A 41 -24.07 14.34 -54.76
N ASP A 42 -24.31 15.64 -54.62
CA ASP A 42 -23.78 16.55 -53.59
C ASP A 42 -24.71 16.74 -52.37
N ASP A 43 -24.25 17.57 -51.43
CA ASP A 43 -24.97 18.37 -50.42
C ASP A 43 -25.67 17.74 -49.18
N ARG A 44 -25.44 18.44 -48.06
CA ARG A 44 -26.21 18.71 -46.81
C ARG A 44 -27.25 17.74 -46.19
N GLU A 45 -27.08 17.59 -44.87
CA GLU A 45 -28.07 17.39 -43.77
C GLU A 45 -29.38 16.62 -44.01
N ALA A 46 -29.63 15.58 -43.20
CA ALA A 46 -30.61 15.64 -42.08
C ALA A 46 -30.68 14.32 -41.27
N LEU A 47 -31.35 14.40 -40.09
CA LEU A 47 -31.84 13.31 -39.21
C LEU A 47 -30.75 12.51 -38.45
N LEU A 48 -30.74 12.37 -37.12
CA LEU A 48 -31.73 12.14 -36.05
C LEU A 48 -31.97 10.66 -35.68
N ASP A 49 -31.56 10.36 -34.43
CA ASP A 49 -32.20 9.50 -33.42
C ASP A 49 -32.25 7.95 -33.51
N ILE A 50 -32.41 7.40 -32.29
CA ILE A 50 -32.80 6.03 -31.87
C ILE A 50 -31.73 4.93 -32.01
N PHE A 51 -31.24 4.48 -30.84
CA PHE A 51 -30.59 3.17 -30.65
C PHE A 51 -31.13 2.44 -29.39
N SER A 52 -32.38 1.94 -29.49
CA SER A 52 -32.96 0.83 -28.72
C SER A 52 -34.35 0.55 -29.31
N PRO A 53 -34.67 -0.68 -29.75
CA PRO A 53 -35.09 -1.77 -28.85
C PRO A 53 -34.22 -3.05 -29.07
N SER A 54 -34.40 -4.19 -28.37
CA SER A 54 -35.65 -4.77 -27.87
C SER A 54 -35.53 -5.66 -26.62
N THR A 55 -36.36 -5.38 -25.62
CA THR A 55 -36.92 -6.38 -24.70
C THR A 55 -38.15 -7.05 -25.34
N SER A 56 -38.46 -8.28 -24.96
CA SER A 56 -39.75 -8.91 -25.25
C SER A 56 -40.63 -8.93 -23.99
N LEU A 57 -41.87 -8.48 -24.13
CA LEU A 57 -42.88 -8.50 -23.07
C LEU A 57 -43.53 -9.88 -22.94
N CYS A 58 -44.06 -10.16 -21.74
CA CYS A 58 -45.42 -10.68 -21.60
C CYS A 58 -46.21 -9.70 -20.73
N MET A 59 -47.45 -9.41 -21.11
CA MET A 59 -48.37 -8.55 -20.35
C MET A 59 -49.26 -9.40 -19.43
N PHE A 60 -49.85 -8.78 -18.41
CA PHE A 60 -51.29 -8.85 -18.20
C PHE A 60 -51.82 -7.56 -17.54
N GLU A 61 -53.14 -7.38 -17.56
CA GLU A 61 -53.81 -6.08 -17.48
C GLU A 61 -54.31 -5.69 -16.07
N THR A 62 -54.75 -4.44 -15.92
CA THR A 62 -55.24 -3.86 -14.65
C THR A 62 -56.76 -3.75 -14.58
N GLY A 63 -57.35 -4.24 -13.48
CA GLY A 63 -58.72 -3.93 -13.03
C GLY A 63 -59.19 -4.91 -11.94
N GLY A 64 -59.99 -4.53 -10.94
CA GLY A 64 -60.48 -3.20 -10.55
C GLY A 64 -61.53 -3.29 -9.41
N PHE A 65 -61.81 -2.15 -8.75
CA PHE A 65 -62.93 -1.87 -7.82
C PHE A 65 -62.97 -2.51 -6.39
N LEU A 66 -62.93 -1.61 -5.38
CA LEU A 66 -63.77 -1.50 -4.15
C LEU A 66 -63.84 -2.67 -3.12
N SER A 67 -64.03 -2.45 -1.80
CA SER A 67 -64.09 -1.21 -0.96
C SER A 67 -63.98 -1.56 0.55
N GLY A 68 -63.50 -0.64 1.40
CA GLY A 68 -63.42 -0.87 2.86
C GLY A 68 -63.01 0.35 3.72
N ILE A 69 -64.00 1.19 4.05
CA ILE A 69 -64.10 2.30 5.05
C ILE A 69 -63.15 2.19 6.29
N GLY A 70 -62.54 3.24 6.87
CA GLY A 70 -62.66 4.70 6.68
C GLY A 70 -61.66 5.57 7.51
N MET A 71 -61.87 6.90 7.56
CA MET A 71 -60.98 7.99 8.08
C MET A 71 -61.27 8.38 9.56
N PRO A 72 -60.73 9.47 10.20
CA PRO A 72 -59.68 10.50 9.86
C PRO A 72 -58.58 10.67 10.98
N GLY A 73 -57.62 11.63 11.01
CA GLY A 73 -57.14 12.70 10.10
C GLY A 73 -56.17 13.70 10.82
N LEU A 74 -55.56 14.64 10.06
CA LEU A 74 -55.03 16.01 10.36
C LEU A 74 -54.71 16.47 11.83
N ASN A 75 -53.73 17.32 12.17
CA ASN A 75 -52.76 18.14 11.39
C ASN A 75 -51.60 18.75 12.23
N GLU A 76 -50.54 19.20 11.53
CA GLU A 76 -49.71 20.44 11.68
C GLU A 76 -49.17 20.99 13.03
N HIS A 77 -48.06 21.75 12.89
CA HIS A 77 -47.41 22.69 13.83
C HIS A 77 -46.78 22.15 15.14
N GLY A 78 -45.48 22.43 15.32
CA GLY A 78 -44.76 22.22 16.58
C GLY A 78 -43.71 23.30 16.84
N VAL A 79 -44.02 24.24 17.73
CA VAL A 79 -43.07 25.20 18.34
C VAL A 79 -43.54 25.49 19.78
N LEU A 80 -42.57 25.79 20.65
CA LEU A 80 -42.67 26.32 22.03
C LEU A 80 -42.73 25.33 23.21
N GLU A 81 -41.69 25.50 24.03
CA GLU A 81 -41.69 25.57 25.50
C GLU A 81 -41.71 24.30 26.35
N ALA A 82 -41.21 24.50 27.58
CA ALA A 82 -40.89 23.48 28.57
C ALA A 82 -41.68 23.74 29.87
N PRO A 83 -41.87 22.72 30.72
CA PRO A 83 -42.28 22.91 32.10
C PRO A 83 -41.11 22.71 33.10
N SER A 84 -41.31 23.22 34.31
CA SER A 84 -40.35 23.23 35.42
C SER A 84 -40.97 22.68 36.72
N LEU A 85 -40.14 22.27 37.68
CA LEU A 85 -40.50 21.91 39.08
C LEU A 85 -41.32 20.60 39.22
N SER A 86 -41.29 19.85 40.33
CA SER A 86 -40.31 19.66 41.43
C SER A 86 -40.59 18.25 42.04
N ASP A 87 -40.14 17.75 43.21
CA ASP A 87 -39.49 18.31 44.40
C ASP A 87 -38.81 17.20 45.23
N THR A 88 -37.88 17.55 46.15
CA THR A 88 -37.67 16.87 47.45
C THR A 88 -36.60 17.57 48.31
N THR A 89 -36.82 17.63 49.63
CA THR A 89 -36.03 18.44 50.58
C THR A 89 -35.43 17.63 51.74
N THR A 90 -34.26 18.06 52.25
CA THR A 90 -33.70 17.95 53.64
C THR A 90 -32.21 18.39 53.61
N THR A 91 -31.58 19.06 54.59
CA THR A 91 -31.96 19.55 55.94
C THR A 91 -31.17 20.86 56.28
N VAL A 92 -31.42 21.48 57.45
CA VAL A 92 -30.96 22.82 57.90
C VAL A 92 -30.53 22.75 59.40
N ALA A 93 -29.61 23.53 59.99
CA ALA A 93 -28.80 24.70 59.61
C ALA A 93 -27.26 24.38 59.71
N ASP A 94 -26.25 25.24 59.93
CA ASP A 94 -26.06 26.69 60.25
C ASP A 94 -24.61 27.11 59.83
N GLY A 95 -24.08 28.36 59.89
CA GLY A 95 -24.58 29.65 60.38
C GLY A 95 -23.51 30.78 60.34
N SER A 96 -23.86 31.96 60.88
CA SER A 96 -23.04 33.20 61.07
C SER A 96 -22.60 34.03 59.83
N LEU A 97 -22.79 35.35 59.96
CA LEU A 97 -22.43 36.48 59.08
C LEU A 97 -22.07 37.66 60.02
N PRO A 98 -21.24 38.67 59.63
CA PRO A 98 -21.79 39.81 58.88
C PRO A 98 -20.79 40.64 58.02
N HIS A 99 -21.35 41.63 57.28
CA HIS A 99 -20.94 43.04 57.03
C HIS A 99 -19.47 43.49 57.28
N GLU A 100 -18.88 44.49 56.58
CA GLU A 100 -19.51 45.59 55.83
C GLU A 100 -18.68 46.22 54.68
N SER A 101 -19.34 47.14 53.99
CA SER A 101 -19.06 47.87 52.74
C SER A 101 -17.92 48.92 52.69
N ARG A 102 -17.65 49.40 51.46
CA ARG A 102 -17.22 50.77 51.06
C ARG A 102 -15.86 51.32 51.53
N GLY A 103 -14.92 51.41 50.57
CA GLY A 103 -14.75 52.67 49.83
C GLY A 103 -13.64 53.65 50.24
N SER A 104 -12.71 53.87 49.30
CA SER A 104 -11.91 55.10 49.07
C SER A 104 -11.17 55.78 50.23
N HIS A 105 -9.84 55.62 50.22
CA HIS A 105 -8.82 56.66 49.96
C HIS A 105 -7.46 55.92 49.99
N ARG A 106 -6.31 56.39 49.53
CA ARG A 106 -5.77 57.43 48.64
C ARG A 106 -4.24 57.23 48.80
N LEU A 107 -3.42 57.52 47.79
CA LEU A 107 -1.98 57.26 47.86
C LEU A 107 -1.31 58.02 49.01
N ASP A 108 -0.46 57.33 49.76
CA ASP A 108 0.82 57.83 50.27
C ASP A 108 1.91 56.84 49.81
N ALA A 109 3.15 57.31 49.67
CA ALA A 109 4.25 56.53 49.10
C ALA A 109 5.44 56.50 50.07
N ASP A 110 5.97 55.30 50.33
CA ASP A 110 7.39 55.04 50.64
C ASP A 110 7.62 53.51 50.75
N ASP A 111 7.54 52.81 49.62
CA ASP A 111 8.18 51.49 49.42
C ASP A 111 9.25 51.67 48.34
N GLY A 112 10.52 51.59 48.76
CA GLY A 112 11.66 52.00 47.94
C GLY A 112 11.95 51.07 46.76
N PHE A 113 11.63 51.50 45.54
CA PHE A 113 12.14 50.88 44.31
C PHE A 113 13.49 51.51 43.91
N ASP A 114 14.56 50.72 43.97
CA ASP A 114 15.90 51.10 43.49
C ASP A 114 15.89 51.36 41.98
N PHE A 115 15.82 52.64 41.60
CA PHE A 115 15.94 53.08 40.21
C PHE A 115 17.39 53.07 39.74
N TYR A 116 17.88 51.90 39.33
CA TYR A 116 19.11 51.81 38.54
C TYR A 116 18.87 52.47 37.16
N PRO A 117 19.66 53.47 36.75
CA PRO A 117 19.53 54.07 35.43
C PRO A 117 19.97 53.07 34.36
N ALA A 118 19.04 52.68 33.49
CA ALA A 118 19.28 51.82 32.33
C ALA A 118 20.44 52.37 31.48
N GLN A 119 21.54 51.63 31.40
CA GLN A 119 22.75 52.08 30.69
C GLN A 119 22.65 51.84 29.17
N SER A 120 21.69 51.03 28.73
CA SER A 120 21.34 50.80 27.34
C SER A 120 19.82 50.81 27.10
N ALA A 121 19.42 50.91 25.82
CA ALA A 121 18.03 50.74 25.43
C ALA A 121 17.51 49.31 25.70
N GLN A 122 18.40 48.31 25.70
CA GLN A 122 18.12 46.92 26.08
C GLN A 122 17.60 46.82 27.52
N ASP A 123 18.27 47.48 28.46
CA ASP A 123 17.92 47.40 29.88
C ASP A 123 16.55 48.02 30.15
N ALA A 124 16.23 49.13 29.46
CA ALA A 124 14.92 49.78 29.54
C ALA A 124 13.78 48.91 28.97
N ILE A 125 14.06 48.08 27.96
CA ILE A 125 13.10 47.11 27.40
C ILE A 125 12.87 45.94 28.38
N HIS A 126 13.90 45.50 29.10
CA HIS A 126 13.79 44.44 30.10
C HIS A 126 13.18 44.90 31.44
N ALA A 127 13.38 46.15 31.84
CA ALA A 127 12.90 46.70 33.11
C ALA A 127 11.37 46.87 33.18
N PHE A 128 10.68 46.97 32.04
CA PHE A 128 9.25 47.26 31.99
C PHE A 128 8.37 46.01 32.23
N ARG A 129 8.46 45.45 33.45
CA ARG A 129 7.74 44.24 33.87
C ARG A 129 6.72 44.49 35.01
N PRO A 130 5.66 45.28 34.78
CA PRO A 130 4.57 45.45 35.75
C PRO A 130 3.76 44.15 35.93
N SER A 131 2.95 44.09 36.98
CA SER A 131 2.24 42.90 37.48
C SER A 131 1.01 42.45 36.66
N LEU A 132 1.02 42.65 35.34
CA LEU A 132 0.03 42.15 34.39
C LEU A 132 0.73 41.33 33.30
N GLY A 133 0.23 40.13 33.03
CA GLY A 133 0.98 39.03 32.41
C GLY A 133 1.73 39.33 31.10
N TRP A 134 3.07 39.32 31.16
CA TRP A 134 4.11 39.09 30.12
C TRP A 134 3.99 39.77 28.73
N MET A 135 2.99 40.60 28.47
CA MET A 135 2.71 41.18 27.14
C MET A 135 3.65 42.36 26.82
N CYS A 136 4.85 42.04 26.34
CA CYS A 136 5.91 43.01 26.01
C CYS A 136 5.51 43.99 24.87
N PRO A 137 6.17 45.16 24.72
CA PRO A 137 5.79 46.19 23.73
C PRO A 137 5.62 45.70 22.28
N ILE A 138 6.40 44.69 21.86
CA ILE A 138 6.29 44.05 20.54
C ILE A 138 4.94 43.33 20.31
N HIS A 139 4.39 42.69 21.35
CA HIS A 139 3.04 42.11 21.32
C HIS A 139 1.98 43.19 21.13
N MET A 140 2.12 44.33 21.82
CA MET A 140 1.19 45.45 21.70
C MET A 140 1.26 46.13 20.33
N ALA A 141 2.47 46.31 19.77
CA ALA A 141 2.64 46.82 18.41
C ALA A 141 1.99 45.89 17.37
N ALA A 142 2.18 44.57 17.49
CA ALA A 142 1.57 43.58 16.61
C ALA A 142 0.03 43.52 16.74
N LYS A 143 -0.49 43.46 17.97
CA LYS A 143 -1.92 43.44 18.31
C LYS A 143 -2.69 44.70 17.89
N LYS A 144 -1.98 45.80 17.62
CA LYS A 144 -2.53 47.09 17.15
C LYS A 144 -2.18 47.44 15.69
N GLY A 145 -1.48 46.56 14.96
CA GLY A 145 -1.16 46.80 13.55
C GLY A 145 -0.10 47.88 13.30
N HIS A 146 0.71 48.22 14.30
CA HIS A 146 1.60 49.39 14.26
C HIS A 146 2.98 49.06 13.66
N ASP A 147 3.02 48.70 12.37
CA ASP A 147 4.25 48.29 11.65
C ASP A 147 5.45 49.23 11.86
N ARG A 148 5.25 50.56 11.78
CA ARG A 148 6.34 51.53 12.02
C ARG A 148 6.93 51.44 13.44
N ILE A 149 6.11 51.13 14.45
CA ILE A 149 6.58 50.92 15.83
C ILE A 149 7.22 49.53 15.95
N LEU A 150 6.66 48.53 15.27
CA LEU A 150 7.19 47.16 15.23
C LEU A 150 8.62 47.12 14.67
N ARG A 151 8.89 47.82 13.55
CA ARG A 151 10.24 47.95 12.97
C ARG A 151 11.21 48.63 13.95
N LEU A 152 10.82 49.76 14.52
CA LEU A 152 11.64 50.49 15.52
C LEU A 152 11.92 49.68 16.80
N LEU A 153 11.04 48.74 17.15
CA LEU A 153 11.30 47.77 18.21
C LEU A 153 12.26 46.67 17.73
N LEU A 154 12.03 46.06 16.58
CA LEU A 154 12.89 45.00 15.99
C LEU A 154 14.33 45.50 15.74
N ASP A 155 14.51 46.78 15.37
CA ASP A 155 15.81 47.47 15.27
C ASP A 155 16.58 47.57 16.63
N LYS A 156 16.00 47.06 17.72
CA LYS A 156 16.60 46.95 19.06
C LYS A 156 16.74 45.51 19.54
N ASP A 157 16.62 44.52 18.66
CA ASP A 157 16.80 43.09 18.96
C ASP A 157 15.96 42.52 20.16
N PRO A 158 14.67 42.88 20.33
CA PRO A 158 13.77 42.16 21.23
C PRO A 158 13.35 40.82 20.59
N ASP A 159 13.16 39.80 21.42
CA ASP A 159 12.73 38.48 20.97
C ASP A 159 11.37 38.54 20.23
N CYS A 160 11.42 38.38 18.90
CA CYS A 160 10.26 38.36 18.01
C CYS A 160 9.41 37.07 18.13
N ASN A 161 9.94 36.05 18.81
CA ASN A 161 9.28 34.77 19.09
C ASN A 161 8.87 34.62 20.57
N GLY A 162 9.18 35.61 21.40
CA GLY A 162 8.79 35.64 22.81
C GLY A 162 7.28 35.51 22.96
N LYS A 163 6.83 34.85 24.04
CA LYS A 163 5.42 34.55 24.29
C LYS A 163 4.86 35.36 25.45
N ASP A 164 3.59 35.75 25.34
CA ASP A 164 2.83 36.30 26.46
C ASP A 164 2.34 35.20 27.43
N SER A 165 1.55 35.56 28.44
CA SER A 165 1.04 34.62 29.46
C SER A 165 0.20 33.48 28.88
N ASP A 166 -0.39 33.69 27.71
CA ASP A 166 -1.32 32.75 27.07
C ASP A 166 -0.58 31.86 26.05
N GLY A 167 0.76 31.98 25.99
CA GLY A 167 1.63 31.32 25.02
C GLY A 167 1.65 32.01 23.65
N THR A 168 1.02 33.18 23.52
CA THR A 168 0.79 33.84 22.23
C THR A 168 2.04 34.58 21.78
N THR A 169 2.44 34.41 20.51
CA THR A 169 3.55 35.18 19.91
C THR A 169 3.04 36.48 19.26
N PRO A 170 3.92 37.47 19.00
CA PRO A 170 3.57 38.65 18.20
C PRO A 170 3.01 38.29 16.82
N LEU A 171 3.48 37.20 16.21
CA LEU A 171 2.98 36.71 14.91
C LEU A 171 1.52 36.27 14.99
N MET A 172 1.12 35.51 16.01
CA MET A 172 -0.28 35.12 16.22
C MET A 172 -1.18 36.34 16.43
N LEU A 173 -0.73 37.35 17.18
CA LEU A 173 -1.47 38.59 17.40
C LEU A 173 -1.63 39.44 16.13
N ALA A 174 -0.57 39.52 15.31
CA ALA A 174 -0.63 40.18 13.99
C ALA A 174 -1.62 39.48 13.05
N VAL A 175 -1.56 38.14 13.00
CA VAL A 175 -2.40 37.29 12.16
C VAL A 175 -3.86 37.31 12.62
N ALA A 176 -4.16 37.30 13.92
CA ALA A 176 -5.51 37.46 14.45
C ALA A 176 -6.12 38.84 14.12
N GLY A 177 -5.28 39.88 14.19
CA GLY A 177 -5.64 41.23 13.73
C GLY A 177 -5.87 41.33 12.23
N GLY A 178 -5.24 40.47 11.43
CA GLY A 178 -5.26 40.53 9.97
C GLY A 178 -4.28 41.55 9.38
N TYR A 179 -3.25 41.95 10.13
CA TYR A 179 -2.34 43.02 9.72
C TYR A 179 -1.23 42.47 8.81
N GLU A 180 -1.40 42.64 7.49
CA GLU A 180 -0.50 42.10 6.46
C GLU A 180 0.95 42.62 6.60
N ASP A 181 1.15 43.94 6.64
CA ASP A 181 2.49 44.55 6.75
C ASP A 181 3.23 44.10 8.02
N VAL A 182 2.52 44.00 9.15
CA VAL A 182 3.05 43.54 10.44
C VAL A 182 3.41 42.05 10.39
N THR A 183 2.61 41.25 9.69
CA THR A 183 2.85 39.81 9.49
C THR A 183 4.09 39.59 8.63
N ASP A 184 4.20 40.27 7.49
CA ASP A 184 5.38 40.24 6.61
C ASP A 184 6.65 40.73 7.33
N THR A 185 6.56 41.86 8.06
CA THR A 185 7.68 42.38 8.87
C THR A 185 8.14 41.36 9.90
N LEU A 186 7.25 40.69 10.64
CA LEU A 186 7.64 39.68 11.63
C LEU A 186 8.29 38.45 10.97
N LEU A 187 7.71 37.93 9.88
CA LEU A 187 8.26 36.78 9.16
C LEU A 187 9.67 37.07 8.61
N ARG A 188 9.90 38.28 8.08
CA ARG A 188 11.23 38.71 7.59
C ARG A 188 12.27 38.88 8.69
N HIS A 189 11.85 39.10 9.93
CA HIS A 189 12.72 39.15 11.11
C HIS A 189 12.77 37.82 11.89
N GLY A 190 12.37 36.70 11.27
CA GLY A 190 12.58 35.37 11.85
C GLY A 190 11.48 34.89 12.81
N ALA A 191 10.27 35.46 12.74
CA ALA A 191 9.12 34.94 13.47
C ALA A 191 8.73 33.53 12.96
N ARG A 192 8.62 32.59 13.88
CA ARG A 192 8.39 31.16 13.63
C ARG A 192 6.90 30.86 13.49
N ILE A 193 6.49 30.38 12.32
CA ILE A 193 5.10 29.98 12.05
C ILE A 193 4.70 28.72 12.85
N ALA A 194 5.69 27.88 13.19
CA ALA A 194 5.50 26.62 13.91
C ALA A 194 5.29 26.77 15.43
N GLU A 195 5.45 27.98 15.99
CA GLU A 195 5.14 28.19 17.41
C GLU A 195 3.64 28.07 17.66
N VAL A 196 3.30 27.54 18.83
CA VAL A 196 1.92 27.33 19.29
C VAL A 196 1.67 28.00 20.64
N ASP A 197 0.41 28.37 20.88
CA ASP A 197 -0.06 28.92 22.16
C ASP A 197 -0.37 27.82 23.20
N ASN A 198 -0.86 28.21 24.39
CA ASN A 198 -1.23 27.27 25.46
C ASN A 198 -2.39 26.31 25.08
N HIS A 199 -3.07 26.55 23.96
CA HIS A 199 -4.12 25.69 23.38
C HIS A 199 -3.62 24.87 22.18
N GLN A 200 -2.30 24.82 21.94
CA GLN A 200 -1.63 24.20 20.78
C GLN A 200 -1.99 24.84 19.42
N ARG A 201 -2.57 26.05 19.41
CA ARG A 201 -2.96 26.74 18.16
C ARG A 201 -1.76 27.46 17.56
N SER A 202 -1.35 27.02 16.37
CA SER A 202 -0.37 27.73 15.52
C SER A 202 -0.97 28.99 14.88
N ALA A 203 -0.13 29.83 14.26
CA ALA A 203 -0.59 31.04 13.55
C ALA A 203 -1.67 30.76 12.49
N LEU A 204 -1.65 29.59 11.82
CA LEU A 204 -2.68 29.21 10.85
C LEU A 204 -4.06 29.01 11.51
N HIS A 205 -4.12 28.39 12.70
CA HIS A 205 -5.36 28.23 13.47
C HIS A 205 -5.95 29.61 13.83
N TRP A 206 -5.11 30.54 14.28
CA TRP A 206 -5.52 31.92 14.59
C TRP A 206 -6.03 32.66 13.34
N GLY A 207 -5.37 32.52 12.20
CA GLY A 207 -5.79 33.13 10.93
C GLY A 207 -7.14 32.62 10.43
N VAL A 208 -7.39 31.30 10.53
CA VAL A 208 -8.68 30.69 10.20
C VAL A 208 -9.78 31.14 11.17
N THR A 209 -9.52 31.06 12.48
CA THR A 209 -10.50 31.44 13.53
C THR A 209 -10.95 32.89 13.38
N ASN A 210 -10.05 33.79 12.95
CA ASN A 210 -10.35 35.21 12.77
C ASN A 210 -10.75 35.56 11.32
N ARG A 211 -10.95 34.56 10.44
CA ARG A 211 -11.33 34.72 9.02
C ARG A 211 -10.41 35.64 8.20
N ARG A 212 -9.09 35.58 8.42
CA ARG A 212 -8.12 36.52 7.85
C ARG A 212 -7.41 35.97 6.61
N GLU A 213 -8.12 35.96 5.48
CA GLU A 213 -7.64 35.34 4.23
C GLU A 213 -6.28 35.86 3.74
N ALA A 214 -6.05 37.18 3.74
CA ALA A 214 -4.84 37.76 3.16
C ALA A 214 -3.57 37.38 3.94
N VAL A 215 -3.58 37.45 5.28
CA VAL A 215 -2.47 36.94 6.10
C VAL A 215 -2.36 35.41 6.06
N LEU A 216 -3.46 34.67 5.91
CA LEU A 216 -3.39 33.22 5.69
C LEU A 216 -2.64 32.89 4.39
N ARG A 217 -2.84 33.67 3.32
CA ARG A 217 -2.03 33.55 2.10
C ARG A 217 -0.55 33.83 2.37
N ILE A 218 -0.21 34.90 3.10
CA ILE A 218 1.19 35.20 3.46
C ILE A 218 1.83 34.04 4.24
N LEU A 219 1.14 33.50 5.26
CA LEU A 219 1.61 32.35 6.03
C LEU A 219 1.78 31.10 5.15
N LEU A 220 0.78 30.76 4.34
CA LEU A 220 0.83 29.62 3.40
C LEU A 220 1.90 29.80 2.32
N GLU A 221 2.23 31.03 1.95
CA GLU A 221 3.29 31.31 0.99
C GLU A 221 4.69 31.09 1.59
N HIS A 222 4.85 31.28 2.91
CA HIS A 222 6.08 31.00 3.67
C HIS A 222 6.20 29.56 4.20
N CYS A 223 5.10 28.83 4.46
CA CYS A 223 5.14 27.48 5.05
C CYS A 223 5.05 26.30 4.06
N LYS A 224 5.16 26.54 2.75
CA LYS A 224 4.87 25.56 1.65
C LYS A 224 5.54 24.17 1.73
N ALA A 225 6.54 23.96 2.59
CA ALA A 225 7.21 22.68 2.77
C ALA A 225 7.02 22.06 4.18
N ASP A 226 6.40 22.78 5.12
CA ASP A 226 6.26 22.33 6.51
C ASP A 226 4.86 21.78 6.80
N LEU A 227 4.70 20.48 6.53
CA LEU A 227 3.48 19.73 6.82
C LEU A 227 3.16 19.64 8.32
N THR A 228 4.11 19.90 9.23
CA THR A 228 3.86 19.86 10.68
C THR A 228 3.07 21.08 11.16
N VAL A 229 3.25 22.23 10.50
CA VAL A 229 2.52 23.47 10.77
C VAL A 229 1.15 23.47 10.11
N ILE A 230 1.06 22.92 8.89
CA ILE A 230 -0.17 22.83 8.11
C ILE A 230 -1.15 21.79 8.70
N ASN A 231 -0.64 20.65 9.16
CA ASN A 231 -1.44 19.57 9.76
C ASN A 231 -1.29 19.47 11.29
N GLY A 232 -0.72 20.50 11.94
CA GLY A 232 -0.66 20.57 13.40
C GLY A 232 -2.06 20.64 14.01
N TYR A 233 -2.21 20.15 15.24
CA TYR A 233 -3.50 20.01 15.93
C TYR A 233 -3.60 20.94 17.14
N ASP A 234 -4.76 21.56 17.35
CA ASP A 234 -5.11 22.21 18.61
C ASP A 234 -5.39 21.19 19.74
N ASN A 235 -5.58 21.66 20.97
CA ASN A 235 -5.93 20.82 22.13
C ASN A 235 -7.27 20.06 21.99
N ALA A 236 -8.07 20.33 20.95
CA ALA A 236 -9.29 19.59 20.62
C ALA A 236 -9.10 18.59 19.45
N GLY A 237 -7.85 18.38 18.99
CA GLY A 237 -7.53 17.47 17.89
C GLY A 237 -7.90 18.01 16.51
N ARG A 238 -8.11 19.33 16.37
CA ARG A 238 -8.49 19.96 15.10
C ARG A 238 -7.28 20.58 14.42
N THR A 239 -7.18 20.40 13.10
CA THR A 239 -6.23 21.14 12.26
C THR A 239 -6.80 22.51 11.87
N PRO A 240 -6.01 23.42 11.27
CA PRO A 240 -6.55 24.64 10.68
C PRO A 240 -7.62 24.35 9.61
N LEU A 241 -7.52 23.20 8.92
CA LEU A 241 -8.51 22.77 7.94
C LEU A 241 -9.81 22.28 8.58
N HIS A 242 -9.76 21.53 9.69
CA HIS A 242 -10.96 21.18 10.45
C HIS A 242 -11.69 22.44 10.93
N MET A 243 -10.96 23.41 11.48
CA MET A 243 -11.53 24.71 11.89
C MET A 243 -12.10 25.51 10.70
N ALA A 244 -11.50 25.43 9.51
CA ALA A 244 -12.01 26.14 8.33
C ALA A 244 -13.34 25.55 7.81
N ILE A 245 -13.51 24.23 7.96
CA ILE A 245 -14.74 23.51 7.62
C ILE A 245 -15.82 23.79 8.68
N ASP A 246 -15.50 23.62 9.97
CA ASP A 246 -16.41 23.89 11.11
C ASP A 246 -17.00 25.32 11.09
N MET A 247 -16.26 26.27 10.50
CA MET A 247 -16.61 27.69 10.48
C MET A 247 -17.16 28.17 9.13
N GLU A 248 -17.41 27.30 8.15
CA GLU A 248 -17.84 27.68 6.79
C GLU A 248 -16.96 28.81 6.21
N PHE A 249 -15.64 28.67 6.29
CA PHE A 249 -14.71 29.71 5.86
C PHE A 249 -14.39 29.63 4.36
N GLU A 250 -15.33 30.13 3.53
CA GLU A 250 -15.08 30.37 2.11
C GLU A 250 -14.06 31.51 1.88
N ALA A 251 -12.78 31.18 1.91
CA ALA A 251 -11.73 32.04 1.38
C ALA A 251 -11.90 32.18 -0.15
N GLY A 252 -11.78 33.39 -0.68
CA GLY A 252 -11.96 33.80 -2.08
C GLY A 252 -10.90 33.29 -3.06
N ILE A 253 -10.31 32.12 -2.80
CA ILE A 253 -9.24 31.51 -3.58
C ILE A 253 -9.80 31.01 -4.92
N GLN A 254 -9.77 31.88 -5.94
CA GLN A 254 -10.03 31.53 -7.35
C GLN A 254 -8.93 30.62 -7.93
N HIS A 255 -8.82 29.38 -7.45
CA HIS A 255 -8.33 28.20 -8.18
C HIS A 255 -8.61 26.92 -7.36
N LYS A 256 -9.77 26.27 -7.58
CA LYS A 256 -10.05 24.94 -7.01
C LYS A 256 -9.06 23.85 -7.46
N GLN A 257 -8.21 24.14 -8.46
CA GLN A 257 -7.10 23.29 -8.91
C GLN A 257 -5.74 23.54 -8.21
N LYS A 258 -5.59 24.59 -7.38
CA LYS A 258 -4.36 24.80 -6.58
C LYS A 258 -4.50 24.47 -5.10
N ALA A 259 -5.71 24.44 -4.55
CA ALA A 259 -5.97 23.69 -3.31
C ALA A 259 -5.53 22.22 -3.47
N ALA A 260 -5.73 21.63 -4.65
CA ALA A 260 -5.30 20.28 -5.01
C ALA A 260 -3.77 20.04 -5.06
N MET A 261 -2.92 21.08 -4.89
CA MET A 261 -1.47 20.93 -4.69
C MET A 261 -1.05 20.90 -3.22
N LEU A 262 -1.95 21.25 -2.29
CA LEU A 262 -1.77 21.08 -0.84
C LEU A 262 -2.59 19.88 -0.32
N PHE A 263 -3.78 19.66 -0.88
CA PHE A 263 -4.68 18.57 -0.53
C PHE A 263 -5.41 18.04 -1.78
N ASN A 264 -4.92 16.97 -2.40
CA ASN A 264 -5.84 16.02 -3.04
C ASN A 264 -5.25 14.60 -3.18
N THR A 265 -6.14 13.61 -3.16
CA THR A 265 -5.85 12.20 -3.42
C THR A 265 -6.14 11.82 -4.88
N HIS A 266 -5.38 10.82 -5.35
CA HIS A 266 -5.65 9.89 -6.45
C HIS A 266 -5.98 10.38 -7.89
N SER A 267 -5.24 9.77 -8.83
CA SER A 267 -5.71 9.13 -10.06
C SER A 267 -6.80 9.79 -10.93
N LEU A 268 -6.41 10.33 -12.09
CA LEU A 268 -6.94 9.90 -13.40
C LEU A 268 -6.11 10.42 -14.59
N ALA A 269 -6.09 9.63 -15.67
CA ALA A 269 -5.67 9.94 -17.04
C ALA A 269 -4.33 10.70 -17.29
N ALA A 270 -3.35 10.00 -17.87
CA ALA A 270 -2.25 10.62 -18.62
C ALA A 270 -2.55 10.60 -20.13
N VAL A 271 -2.00 11.56 -20.91
CA VAL A 271 -1.54 11.44 -22.33
C VAL A 271 -1.23 12.84 -22.94
N VAL A 272 0.00 13.05 -23.44
CA VAL A 272 0.44 14.07 -24.44
C VAL A 272 0.34 15.56 -24.00
N ALA A 273 1.24 16.51 -24.35
CA ALA A 273 2.40 16.54 -25.26
C ALA A 273 3.64 17.26 -24.65
N VAL A 274 4.73 17.33 -25.43
CA VAL A 274 5.95 18.14 -25.20
C VAL A 274 5.85 19.48 -25.97
N VAL A 275 6.83 20.40 -25.80
CA VAL A 275 7.04 21.70 -26.53
C VAL A 275 6.28 22.87 -25.85
N THR A 276 6.86 24.03 -25.46
CA THR A 276 8.13 24.71 -25.84
C THR A 276 8.80 25.48 -24.67
N LEU A 277 10.11 25.76 -24.78
CA LEU A 277 10.86 26.87 -24.12
C LEU A 277 10.59 28.22 -24.86
N PRO A 278 11.10 29.44 -24.49
CA PRO A 278 12.32 29.70 -23.69
C PRO A 278 12.46 31.02 -22.84
N HIS A 279 13.60 31.12 -22.11
CA HIS A 279 14.29 32.34 -21.62
C HIS A 279 13.55 33.23 -20.56
N VAL A 280 14.18 34.14 -19.80
CA VAL A 280 15.52 34.80 -19.82
C VAL A 280 16.19 34.76 -18.42
N VAL A 281 17.53 34.91 -18.37
CA VAL A 281 18.36 34.92 -17.14
C VAL A 281 18.76 36.33 -16.70
N PHE A 282 18.57 36.65 -15.42
CA PHE A 282 19.40 37.54 -14.57
C PHE A 282 19.15 37.12 -13.10
N GLY A 283 20.05 37.26 -12.13
CA GLY A 283 21.41 37.84 -12.13
C GLY A 283 21.73 38.38 -10.73
N ALA A 284 22.30 37.54 -9.85
CA ALA A 284 22.41 37.86 -8.42
C ALA A 284 23.76 38.48 -8.02
N PRO A 285 23.78 39.45 -7.08
CA PRO A 285 24.93 39.71 -6.21
C PRO A 285 24.79 38.94 -4.88
N ALA A 286 25.88 38.34 -4.40
CA ALA A 286 25.88 37.58 -3.15
C ALA A 286 25.85 38.47 -1.90
N ARG A 287 25.32 37.94 -0.78
CA ARG A 287 25.65 38.40 0.58
C ARG A 287 26.41 37.31 1.31
N THR A 288 27.58 37.67 1.81
CA THR A 288 28.42 36.84 2.67
C THR A 288 27.85 36.74 4.08
N TYR A 289 27.77 35.54 4.65
CA TYR A 289 27.54 35.33 6.08
C TYR A 289 28.88 35.14 6.82
N PRO A 290 29.00 35.53 8.11
CA PRO A 290 30.25 35.42 8.86
C PRO A 290 30.62 33.97 9.20
N SER A 291 31.92 33.71 9.34
CA SER A 291 32.46 32.42 9.75
C SER A 291 32.20 32.12 11.24
N GLY A 292 31.27 31.21 11.53
CA GLY A 292 31.11 30.59 12.84
C GLY A 292 31.79 29.22 12.90
N ASN A 293 32.89 29.09 13.66
CA ASN A 293 33.64 27.83 13.76
C ASN A 293 32.88 26.78 14.60
N ALA A 294 32.15 25.89 13.94
CA ALA A 294 31.71 24.61 14.48
C ALA A 294 32.53 23.48 13.81
N THR A 295 33.53 22.96 14.52
CA THR A 295 34.39 21.88 13.98
C THR A 295 33.63 20.56 13.93
N VAL A 296 33.11 20.21 12.75
CA VAL A 296 32.43 18.94 12.51
C VAL A 296 33.42 17.78 12.71
N SER A 297 33.20 16.97 13.75
CA SER A 297 34.13 15.89 14.15
C SER A 297 34.00 14.60 13.33
N TYR A 298 33.34 14.67 12.16
CA TYR A 298 33.09 13.57 11.25
C TYR A 298 33.14 14.04 9.80
N ARG A 299 33.31 13.11 8.85
CA ARG A 299 33.22 13.39 7.42
C ARG A 299 31.76 13.27 6.98
N LEU A 300 31.33 14.19 6.12
CA LEU A 300 29.99 14.20 5.53
C LEU A 300 29.83 13.05 4.51
N LEU A 301 28.61 12.56 4.37
CA LEU A 301 28.19 11.53 3.42
C LEU A 301 27.06 12.03 2.50
N PRO A 302 26.89 11.43 1.30
CA PRO A 302 25.79 11.78 0.40
C PRO A 302 24.42 11.57 1.06
N GLY A 303 23.68 12.66 1.25
CA GLY A 303 22.38 12.65 1.93
C GLY A 303 22.37 13.36 3.30
N ASP A 304 23.53 13.69 3.87
CA ASP A 304 23.61 14.56 5.05
C ASP A 304 23.07 15.97 4.73
N TYR A 305 22.45 16.64 5.70
CA TYR A 305 21.93 18.01 5.54
C TYR A 305 23.00 19.02 5.10
N ASN A 306 24.25 18.82 5.51
CA ASN A 306 25.39 19.66 5.14
C ASN A 306 26.18 19.13 3.92
N TRP A 307 25.72 18.07 3.23
CA TRP A 307 26.38 17.57 2.03
C TRP A 307 26.38 18.64 0.93
N PRO A 308 27.51 18.89 0.24
CA PRO A 308 27.58 19.99 -0.73
C PRO A 308 26.52 19.86 -1.84
N SER A 309 25.90 20.98 -2.18
CA SER A 309 24.85 21.06 -3.20
C SER A 309 25.40 20.82 -4.61
N GLU A 310 24.52 20.55 -5.57
CA GLU A 310 24.93 20.49 -6.99
C GLU A 310 25.63 21.77 -7.46
N ALA A 311 25.27 22.94 -6.92
CA ALA A 311 25.89 24.20 -7.30
C ALA A 311 27.35 24.25 -6.83
N GLU A 312 27.64 23.76 -5.63
CA GLU A 312 29.00 23.65 -5.09
C GLU A 312 29.83 22.58 -5.80
N TRP A 313 29.23 21.42 -6.13
CA TRP A 313 29.90 20.41 -6.96
C TRP A 313 30.19 20.91 -8.39
N LYS A 314 29.29 21.71 -8.99
CA LYS A 314 29.51 22.37 -10.29
C LYS A 314 30.58 23.46 -10.20
N MET A 315 30.65 24.20 -9.08
CA MET A 315 31.72 25.17 -8.80
C MET A 315 33.07 24.47 -8.67
N LEU A 316 33.14 23.39 -7.87
CA LEU A 316 34.35 22.57 -7.73
C LEU A 316 34.79 22.02 -9.09
N ASN A 317 33.88 21.44 -9.88
CA ASN A 317 34.18 20.93 -11.22
C ASN A 317 34.76 22.02 -12.14
N SER A 318 34.22 23.24 -12.05
CA SER A 318 34.73 24.41 -12.79
C SER A 318 36.16 24.76 -12.36
N THR A 319 36.44 24.79 -11.05
CA THR A 319 37.80 25.08 -10.53
C THR A 319 38.84 24.02 -10.86
N VAL A 320 38.47 22.74 -10.98
CA VAL A 320 39.38 21.66 -11.45
C VAL A 320 39.44 21.54 -12.98
N GLY A 321 38.75 22.42 -13.71
CA GLY A 321 38.75 22.47 -15.18
C GLY A 321 38.02 21.31 -15.85
N GLY A 322 36.83 20.95 -15.36
CA GLY A 322 35.99 19.88 -15.92
C GLY A 322 36.38 18.46 -15.49
N ARG A 323 37.33 18.32 -14.55
CA ARG A 323 37.92 17.04 -14.12
C ARG A 323 37.24 16.37 -12.93
N LEU A 324 36.16 16.92 -12.38
CA LEU A 324 35.41 16.26 -11.31
C LEU A 324 34.51 15.18 -11.90
N ILE A 325 34.82 13.92 -11.61
CA ILE A 325 34.05 12.76 -12.07
C ILE A 325 33.11 12.31 -10.95
N ARG A 326 31.81 12.16 -11.26
CA ARG A 326 30.87 11.46 -10.38
C ARG A 326 31.15 9.96 -10.49
N GLY A 327 31.61 9.34 -9.40
CA GLY A 327 31.83 7.90 -9.36
C GLY A 327 30.54 7.11 -9.60
N ALA A 328 30.61 6.13 -10.50
CA ALA A 328 29.61 5.11 -10.76
C ALA A 328 30.38 3.81 -11.08
N PRO A 329 30.15 2.68 -10.38
CA PRO A 329 30.87 1.44 -10.67
C PRO A 329 30.57 0.94 -12.09
N VAL A 330 31.55 0.35 -12.78
CA VAL A 330 31.37 -0.04 -14.21
C VAL A 330 30.28 -1.11 -14.41
N ALA A 331 30.03 -1.92 -13.38
CA ALA A 331 28.93 -2.88 -13.37
C ALA A 331 27.53 -2.22 -13.27
N GLU A 332 27.40 -0.97 -12.82
CA GLU A 332 26.12 -0.24 -12.75
C GLU A 332 25.51 -0.08 -14.15
N ALA A 333 26.29 0.48 -15.08
CA ALA A 333 25.85 0.71 -16.46
C ALA A 333 25.72 -0.60 -17.27
N ALA A 334 26.62 -1.57 -17.05
CA ALA A 334 26.63 -2.82 -17.80
C ALA A 334 25.57 -3.83 -17.32
N CYS A 335 25.52 -4.12 -16.01
CA CYS A 335 24.74 -5.23 -15.45
C CYS A 335 23.43 -4.80 -14.76
N TYR A 336 23.28 -3.53 -14.39
CA TYR A 336 22.14 -3.08 -13.56
C TYR A 336 21.21 -2.04 -14.20
N ALA A 337 21.64 -1.41 -15.30
CA ALA A 337 20.85 -0.47 -16.08
C ALA A 337 19.53 -1.06 -16.67
N VAL A 338 18.78 -0.23 -17.40
CA VAL A 338 17.56 -0.67 -18.09
C VAL A 338 17.93 -1.65 -19.21
N ALA A 339 17.32 -2.83 -19.19
CA ALA A 339 17.70 -3.96 -20.03
C ALA A 339 17.37 -3.73 -21.52
N THR A 340 18.35 -3.23 -22.27
CA THR A 340 18.47 -3.45 -23.72
C THR A 340 19.28 -4.74 -23.96
N SER A 341 19.21 -5.30 -25.17
CA SER A 341 20.09 -6.41 -25.57
C SER A 341 21.58 -6.04 -25.39
N ALA A 342 21.95 -4.82 -25.80
CA ALA A 342 23.31 -4.30 -25.65
C ALA A 342 23.80 -4.28 -24.19
N ALA A 343 22.93 -3.97 -23.22
CA ALA A 343 23.29 -4.05 -21.79
C ALA A 343 23.55 -5.51 -21.35
N SER A 344 22.70 -6.46 -21.78
CA SER A 344 22.91 -7.88 -21.46
C SER A 344 24.26 -8.41 -21.97
N ASP A 345 24.68 -8.00 -23.16
CA ASP A 345 25.95 -8.44 -23.75
C ASP A 345 27.15 -7.68 -23.16
N ALA A 346 26.99 -6.38 -22.84
CA ALA A 346 28.00 -5.61 -22.10
C ALA A 346 28.28 -6.22 -20.72
N CYS A 347 27.24 -6.69 -20.01
CA CYS A 347 27.42 -7.39 -18.73
C CYS A 347 28.21 -8.70 -18.89
N LYS A 348 27.96 -9.49 -19.93
CA LYS A 348 28.71 -10.75 -20.20
C LYS A 348 30.17 -10.50 -20.55
N SER A 349 30.46 -9.44 -21.33
CA SER A 349 31.85 -9.02 -21.56
C SER A 349 32.50 -8.64 -20.24
N LEU A 350 31.86 -7.76 -19.46
CA LEU A 350 32.40 -7.31 -18.17
C LEU A 350 32.62 -8.47 -17.18
N GLN A 351 31.73 -9.46 -17.13
CA GLN A 351 31.92 -10.70 -16.35
C GLN A 351 33.15 -11.51 -16.80
N THR A 352 33.44 -11.51 -18.10
CA THR A 352 34.63 -12.17 -18.67
C THR A 352 35.90 -11.38 -18.34
N ASP A 353 35.85 -10.06 -18.50
CA ASP A 353 36.98 -9.15 -18.35
C ASP A 353 37.33 -8.84 -16.87
N TRP A 354 36.43 -9.11 -15.90
CA TRP A 354 36.62 -8.85 -14.46
C TRP A 354 37.77 -9.62 -13.81
N ALA A 355 38.25 -10.69 -14.45
CA ALA A 355 39.45 -11.40 -14.02
C ALA A 355 40.77 -10.71 -14.44
N THR A 356 40.69 -9.63 -15.23
CA THR A 356 41.84 -8.90 -15.79
C THR A 356 42.02 -7.54 -15.13
N LEU A 357 43.17 -6.90 -15.35
CA LEU A 357 43.46 -5.55 -14.85
C LEU A 357 42.67 -4.44 -15.58
N GLY A 358 42.19 -4.68 -16.80
CA GLY A 358 41.64 -3.66 -17.69
C GLY A 358 40.50 -2.82 -17.06
N PRO A 359 39.41 -3.45 -16.58
CA PRO A 359 38.26 -2.74 -16.00
C PRO A 359 38.57 -1.90 -14.74
N PHE A 360 39.68 -2.19 -14.05
CA PHE A 360 40.09 -1.50 -12.82
C PHE A 360 41.17 -0.42 -13.04
N LEU A 361 41.82 -0.39 -14.21
CA LEU A 361 42.79 0.64 -14.58
C LEU A 361 42.21 1.71 -15.51
N ALA A 362 41.14 1.38 -16.25
CA ALA A 362 40.48 2.31 -17.17
C ALA A 362 39.40 3.19 -16.49
N ASP A 363 38.97 2.82 -15.28
CA ASP A 363 37.91 3.51 -14.53
C ASP A 363 38.46 4.18 -13.25
N PRO A 364 38.03 5.41 -12.92
CA PRO A 364 38.60 6.18 -11.81
C PRO A 364 38.07 5.79 -10.41
N VAL A 365 37.10 4.88 -10.28
CA VAL A 365 36.46 4.53 -8.99
C VAL A 365 36.31 3.04 -8.71
N ASN A 366 36.46 2.15 -9.69
CA ASN A 366 36.49 0.70 -9.41
C ASN A 366 37.79 0.30 -8.68
N ILE A 367 37.67 -0.59 -7.70
CA ILE A 367 38.78 -1.07 -6.88
C ILE A 367 38.93 -2.58 -7.10
N MET A 368 40.14 -3.07 -7.40
CA MET A 368 40.38 -4.49 -7.69
C MET A 368 40.00 -5.46 -6.56
N SER A 369 40.17 -5.02 -5.30
CA SER A 369 39.96 -5.85 -4.10
C SER A 369 38.48 -6.22 -3.92
N PRO A 370 38.09 -7.51 -3.98
CA PRO A 370 36.69 -7.93 -3.77
C PRO A 370 36.19 -7.59 -2.35
N TYR A 371 37.09 -7.60 -1.36
CA TYR A 371 36.81 -7.16 0.00
C TYR A 371 36.45 -5.67 0.06
N SER A 372 37.10 -4.84 -0.76
CA SER A 372 36.82 -3.39 -0.84
C SER A 372 35.61 -3.07 -1.71
N GLN A 373 35.31 -3.89 -2.73
CA GLN A 373 34.05 -3.83 -3.48
C GLN A 373 32.84 -4.22 -2.61
N ASN A 374 33.06 -5.10 -1.64
CA ASN A 374 32.06 -5.61 -0.68
C ASN A 374 30.73 -6.05 -1.34
N ASN A 375 30.80 -6.62 -2.55
CA ASN A 375 29.64 -7.06 -3.33
C ASN A 375 28.56 -6.00 -3.60
N THR A 376 28.89 -4.70 -3.46
CA THR A 376 27.94 -3.59 -3.61
C THR A 376 27.47 -3.38 -5.05
N CYS A 377 28.33 -3.65 -6.03
CA CYS A 377 28.04 -3.56 -7.46
C CYS A 377 28.91 -4.56 -8.23
N SER A 378 28.62 -5.86 -8.09
CA SER A 378 29.43 -6.96 -8.64
C SER A 378 28.75 -7.59 -9.86
N PRO A 379 29.38 -7.68 -11.04
CA PRO A 379 28.72 -8.15 -12.26
C PRO A 379 28.25 -9.62 -12.17
N PHE A 380 28.73 -10.38 -11.19
CA PHE A 380 28.33 -11.77 -10.91
C PHE A 380 27.10 -11.90 -9.99
N LEU A 381 26.61 -10.80 -9.42
CA LEU A 381 25.45 -10.79 -8.54
C LEU A 381 24.23 -10.17 -9.23
N ALA A 382 23.09 -10.87 -9.17
CA ALA A 382 21.80 -10.23 -9.40
C ALA A 382 21.61 -9.06 -8.43
N ALA A 383 20.95 -7.98 -8.88
CA ALA A 383 20.93 -6.69 -8.18
C ALA A 383 20.53 -6.82 -6.69
N SER A 384 21.51 -6.66 -5.81
CA SER A 384 21.35 -6.71 -4.35
C SER A 384 20.56 -5.50 -3.82
N GLY A 385 20.56 -4.39 -4.55
CA GLY A 385 19.52 -3.37 -4.50
C GLY A 385 18.31 -3.78 -5.35
N GLY A 386 17.47 -4.67 -4.84
CA GLY A 386 16.20 -5.02 -5.48
C GLY A 386 15.26 -3.81 -5.51
N SER A 387 14.56 -3.60 -6.63
CA SER A 387 13.56 -2.53 -6.73
C SER A 387 12.42 -2.77 -5.72
N SER A 388 11.83 -1.69 -5.22
CA SER A 388 10.78 -1.75 -4.20
C SER A 388 9.66 -0.75 -4.48
N MET A 389 8.51 -0.97 -3.83
CA MET A 389 7.36 -0.07 -3.86
C MET A 389 6.87 0.13 -2.43
N ARG A 390 6.76 1.38 -1.99
CA ARG A 390 6.06 1.74 -0.75
C ARG A 390 4.59 2.01 -1.08
N LEU A 391 3.71 1.28 -0.42
CA LEU A 391 2.29 1.15 -0.76
C LEU A 391 1.45 1.47 0.48
N GLY A 392 0.44 2.33 0.33
CA GLY A 392 -0.46 2.68 1.44
C GLY A 392 -1.31 1.49 1.90
N ALA A 393 -1.63 1.43 3.19
CA ALA A 393 -2.37 0.31 3.80
C ALA A 393 -3.70 -0.02 3.10
N GLY A 394 -4.39 1.00 2.56
CA GLY A 394 -5.66 0.87 1.85
C GLY A 394 -5.56 0.45 0.37
N MET A 395 -4.36 0.38 -0.23
CA MET A 395 -4.21 0.07 -1.66
C MET A 395 -4.66 -1.35 -2.00
N GLN A 396 -5.45 -1.49 -3.06
CA GLN A 396 -6.06 -2.75 -3.50
C GLN A 396 -5.14 -3.53 -4.47
N VAL A 397 -5.36 -4.85 -4.57
CA VAL A 397 -4.58 -5.75 -5.43
C VAL A 397 -4.44 -5.26 -6.87
N LEU A 398 -5.51 -4.77 -7.49
CA LEU A 398 -5.44 -4.26 -8.87
C LEU A 398 -4.61 -2.97 -8.98
N GLU A 399 -4.75 -2.05 -8.02
CA GLU A 399 -4.01 -0.78 -8.01
C GLU A 399 -2.49 -1.01 -7.91
N ILE A 400 -2.05 -1.94 -7.06
CA ILE A 400 -0.62 -2.24 -6.89
C ILE A 400 -0.04 -2.93 -8.14
N TYR A 401 -0.83 -3.74 -8.86
CA TYR A 401 -0.42 -4.34 -10.12
C TYR A 401 -0.29 -3.30 -11.24
N GLU A 402 -1.24 -2.38 -11.36
CA GLU A 402 -1.20 -1.31 -12.37
C GLU A 402 -0.08 -0.30 -12.08
N ALA A 403 0.11 0.08 -10.80
CA ALA A 403 1.18 0.98 -10.38
C ALA A 403 2.59 0.40 -10.61
N ALA A 404 2.73 -0.92 -10.51
CA ALA A 404 3.97 -1.64 -10.84
C ALA A 404 4.17 -1.72 -12.36
N ALA A 405 3.14 -2.15 -13.10
CA ALA A 405 3.22 -2.36 -14.54
C ALA A 405 3.51 -1.06 -15.30
N ALA A 406 2.94 0.07 -14.85
CA ALA A 406 3.22 1.41 -15.36
C ALA A 406 4.70 1.84 -15.23
N ARG A 407 5.53 1.07 -14.52
CA ARG A 407 6.98 1.29 -14.32
C ARG A 407 7.84 0.13 -14.86
N GLY A 408 7.24 -0.87 -15.52
CA GLY A 408 7.94 -2.07 -15.98
C GLY A 408 8.20 -3.13 -14.90
N PHE A 409 7.46 -3.08 -13.80
CA PHE A 409 7.56 -4.01 -12.67
C PHE A 409 6.27 -4.77 -12.42
N ARG A 410 6.36 -5.83 -11.62
CA ARG A 410 5.25 -6.60 -11.05
C ARG A 410 5.51 -6.83 -9.57
N THR A 411 4.44 -6.93 -8.78
CA THR A 411 4.48 -7.18 -7.34
C THR A 411 3.61 -8.39 -7.02
N VAL A 412 3.87 -9.07 -5.90
CA VAL A 412 2.98 -10.14 -5.42
C VAL A 412 1.72 -9.51 -4.81
N GLY A 413 0.57 -10.11 -5.10
CA GLY A 413 -0.75 -9.69 -4.63
C GLY A 413 -1.75 -10.85 -4.77
N GLY A 414 -2.98 -10.64 -4.30
CA GLY A 414 -4.02 -11.66 -4.35
C GLY A 414 -4.57 -11.95 -5.75
N THR A 415 -5.59 -12.80 -5.82
CA THR A 415 -6.40 -12.97 -7.03
C THR A 415 -7.61 -12.04 -7.03
N CYS A 416 -8.26 -11.80 -5.89
CA CYS A 416 -9.41 -10.92 -5.79
C CYS A 416 -8.99 -9.44 -5.92
N VAL A 417 -9.48 -8.75 -6.95
CA VAL A 417 -8.98 -7.42 -7.38
C VAL A 417 -9.07 -6.32 -6.33
N SER A 418 -10.08 -6.38 -5.46
CA SER A 418 -10.44 -5.34 -4.49
C SER A 418 -9.87 -5.56 -3.08
N VAL A 419 -9.14 -6.66 -2.85
CA VAL A 419 -8.54 -6.94 -1.53
C VAL A 419 -7.50 -5.88 -1.21
N GLY A 420 -7.60 -5.27 -0.02
CA GLY A 420 -6.58 -4.35 0.51
C GLY A 420 -5.26 -5.09 0.72
N ALA A 421 -4.33 -4.92 -0.21
CA ALA A 421 -3.16 -5.78 -0.35
C ALA A 421 -2.18 -5.62 0.83
N MET A 422 -2.02 -4.39 1.34
CA MET A 422 -1.08 -4.10 2.44
C MET A 422 -1.69 -4.32 3.84
N GLY A 423 -3.00 -4.58 3.91
CA GLY A 423 -3.72 -4.97 5.11
C GLY A 423 -3.61 -6.47 5.42
N GLY A 424 -4.75 -7.10 5.70
CA GLY A 424 -4.86 -8.52 6.08
C GLY A 424 -4.19 -9.50 5.12
N TYR A 425 -4.11 -9.17 3.83
CA TYR A 425 -3.44 -9.99 2.82
C TYR A 425 -1.94 -10.16 3.09
N THR A 426 -1.17 -9.05 3.07
CA THR A 426 0.29 -9.10 3.29
C THR A 426 0.64 -9.45 4.73
N GLN A 427 -0.24 -9.17 5.70
CA GLN A 427 0.01 -9.46 7.11
C GLN A 427 -0.36 -10.89 7.54
N GLY A 428 -1.27 -11.58 6.82
CA GLY A 428 -1.67 -12.96 7.13
C GLY A 428 -0.93 -14.05 6.33
N GLY A 429 -0.20 -13.68 5.28
CA GLY A 429 0.50 -14.58 4.38
C GLY A 429 0.42 -14.08 2.94
N GLY A 430 -0.76 -14.20 2.34
CA GLY A 430 -1.03 -13.72 0.98
C GLY A 430 -0.49 -14.63 -0.12
N HIS A 431 -1.30 -15.57 -0.59
CA HIS A 431 -1.06 -16.31 -1.83
C HIS A 431 -1.47 -15.47 -3.06
N GLY A 432 -1.03 -15.82 -4.26
CA GLY A 432 -1.27 -15.00 -5.44
C GLY A 432 -0.96 -15.71 -6.76
N PRO A 433 -1.10 -15.05 -7.92
CA PRO A 433 -0.71 -15.63 -9.20
C PRO A 433 0.82 -15.78 -9.38
N LEU A 434 1.61 -15.03 -8.59
CA LEU A 434 3.07 -14.95 -8.69
C LEU A 434 3.83 -15.61 -7.52
N ASP A 435 3.14 -16.22 -6.57
CA ASP A 435 3.76 -16.75 -5.35
C ASP A 435 4.76 -17.90 -5.62
N ALA A 436 4.48 -18.73 -6.63
CA ALA A 436 5.38 -19.78 -7.13
C ALA A 436 6.68 -19.25 -7.77
N SER A 437 6.78 -17.93 -8.00
CA SER A 437 7.97 -17.25 -8.53
C SER A 437 8.79 -16.55 -7.45
N TYR A 438 8.15 -15.97 -6.43
CA TYR A 438 8.80 -15.03 -5.50
C TYR A 438 8.50 -15.26 -4.00
N GLY A 439 7.65 -16.23 -3.66
CA GLY A 439 7.07 -16.38 -2.32
C GLY A 439 5.78 -15.57 -2.12
N LEU A 440 5.22 -15.67 -0.92
CA LEU A 440 3.95 -15.06 -0.51
C LEU A 440 4.06 -13.52 -0.35
N GLY A 441 2.94 -12.85 -0.14
CA GLY A 441 2.89 -11.40 0.17
C GLY A 441 3.75 -11.03 1.37
N SER A 442 3.63 -11.75 2.49
CA SER A 442 4.48 -11.60 3.68
C SER A 442 5.96 -11.87 3.44
N ASP A 443 6.32 -12.58 2.36
CA ASP A 443 7.72 -12.78 1.98
C ASP A 443 8.28 -11.54 1.25
N GLN A 444 7.44 -10.75 0.58
CA GLN A 444 7.90 -9.58 -0.18
C GLN A 444 8.21 -8.36 0.68
N VAL A 445 7.80 -8.32 1.94
CA VAL A 445 7.97 -7.14 2.77
C VAL A 445 9.45 -6.87 3.06
N LEU A 446 9.79 -5.59 3.12
CA LEU A 446 11.09 -5.05 3.53
C LEU A 446 10.92 -4.20 4.80
N GLU A 447 9.80 -3.47 4.92
CA GLU A 447 9.52 -2.52 5.98
C GLU A 447 8.00 -2.29 6.12
N PHE A 448 7.53 -2.05 7.35
CA PHE A 448 6.22 -1.51 7.67
C PHE A 448 6.36 -0.12 8.31
N GLU A 449 5.44 0.79 7.99
CA GLU A 449 5.20 2.03 8.71
C GLU A 449 3.93 1.87 9.55
N VAL A 450 4.03 2.03 10.88
CA VAL A 450 2.95 1.67 11.81
C VAL A 450 2.79 2.65 12.97
N VAL A 451 1.60 2.68 13.57
CA VAL A 451 1.33 3.28 14.89
C VAL A 451 1.05 2.16 15.90
N THR A 452 1.89 2.03 16.93
CA THR A 452 1.67 1.09 18.04
C THR A 452 0.66 1.63 19.06
N THR A 453 0.13 0.77 19.94
CA THR A 453 -0.97 1.17 20.86
C THR A 453 -0.54 2.14 21.96
N ASP A 454 0.77 2.38 22.12
CA ASP A 454 1.35 3.48 22.89
C ASP A 454 1.39 4.83 22.14
N GLY A 455 0.62 4.94 21.04
CA GLY A 455 0.46 6.12 20.19
C GLY A 455 1.65 6.45 19.28
N LYS A 456 2.75 5.68 19.34
CA LYS A 456 3.99 6.04 18.64
C LYS A 456 4.00 5.57 17.20
N HIS A 457 4.24 6.52 16.29
CA HIS A 457 4.59 6.25 14.90
C HIS A 457 5.99 5.62 14.81
N ARG A 458 6.14 4.55 14.02
CA ARG A 458 7.38 3.75 13.90
C ARG A 458 7.58 3.22 12.50
N THR A 459 8.83 3.30 12.03
CA THR A 459 9.37 2.44 10.98
C THR A 459 9.78 1.10 11.58
N VAL A 460 9.42 -0.01 10.92
CA VAL A 460 9.57 -1.38 11.43
C VAL A 460 10.11 -2.29 10.34
N SER A 461 11.31 -2.84 10.54
CA SER A 461 12.07 -3.63 9.55
C SER A 461 12.84 -4.76 10.25
N PRO A 462 13.50 -5.69 9.53
CA PRO A 462 14.29 -6.76 10.16
C PRO A 462 15.36 -6.26 11.15
N THR A 463 15.88 -5.04 10.95
CA THR A 463 16.90 -4.41 11.81
C THR A 463 16.34 -3.38 12.81
N GLN A 464 15.08 -2.95 12.66
CA GLN A 464 14.46 -1.95 13.53
C GLN A 464 13.10 -2.47 14.02
N ASN A 465 12.97 -2.75 15.32
CA ASN A 465 11.81 -3.47 15.87
C ASN A 465 11.56 -4.82 15.17
N GLY A 466 12.64 -5.57 14.89
CA GLY A 466 12.61 -6.83 14.12
C GLY A 466 11.70 -7.93 14.66
N ASP A 467 11.28 -7.87 15.93
CA ASP A 467 10.28 -8.77 16.50
C ASP A 467 8.84 -8.36 16.13
N LEU A 468 8.53 -7.06 16.12
CA LEU A 468 7.27 -6.53 15.58
C LEU A 468 7.19 -6.73 14.06
N TYR A 469 8.30 -6.52 13.34
CA TYR A 469 8.42 -6.85 11.91
C TYR A 469 8.06 -8.32 11.65
N TRP A 470 8.68 -9.23 12.41
CA TRP A 470 8.47 -10.67 12.25
C TRP A 470 6.99 -11.06 12.43
N ALA A 471 6.30 -10.48 13.41
CA ALA A 471 4.87 -10.73 13.67
C ALA A 471 3.93 -10.06 12.65
N LEU A 472 4.24 -8.85 12.18
CA LEU A 472 3.48 -8.20 11.11
C LEU A 472 3.60 -8.97 9.77
N ALA A 473 4.74 -9.60 9.51
CA ALA A 473 4.97 -10.40 8.31
C ALA A 473 4.46 -11.85 8.47
N GLY A 474 3.13 -12.03 8.53
CA GLY A 474 2.48 -13.35 8.48
C GLY A 474 1.76 -13.78 9.76
N GLY A 475 1.69 -12.93 10.79
CA GLY A 475 0.98 -13.18 12.05
C GLY A 475 -0.50 -12.74 12.05
N GLY A 476 -1.04 -12.33 10.91
CA GLY A 476 -2.38 -11.75 10.79
C GLY A 476 -2.39 -10.23 11.04
N ALA A 477 -3.42 -9.54 10.54
CA ALA A 477 -3.59 -8.10 10.73
C ALA A 477 -4.38 -7.74 12.00
N GLY A 478 -4.41 -6.44 12.33
CA GLY A 478 -5.33 -5.89 13.34
C GLY A 478 -5.06 -6.36 14.77
N ASN A 479 -3.82 -6.78 15.07
CA ASN A 479 -3.45 -7.34 16.37
C ASN A 479 -2.14 -6.76 16.97
N TRP A 480 -1.29 -6.11 16.15
CA TRP A 480 0.09 -5.73 16.52
C TRP A 480 0.30 -4.21 16.61
N ALA A 481 -0.16 -3.50 15.58
CA ALA A 481 -0.08 -2.07 15.38
C ALA A 481 -1.06 -1.69 14.24
N VAL A 482 -1.38 -0.41 14.10
CA VAL A 482 -2.10 0.12 12.93
C VAL A 482 -1.08 0.37 11.82
N VAL A 483 -1.16 -0.39 10.72
CA VAL A 483 -0.26 -0.20 9.57
C VAL A 483 -0.74 0.98 8.71
N LEU A 484 0.17 1.89 8.36
CA LEU A 484 -0.07 3.05 7.51
C LEU A 484 0.41 2.83 6.07
N SER A 485 1.62 2.28 5.91
CA SER A 485 2.16 1.86 4.63
C SER A 485 3.13 0.69 4.78
N VAL A 486 3.44 0.01 3.67
CA VAL A 486 4.35 -1.15 3.62
C VAL A 486 5.26 -1.00 2.41
N THR A 487 6.56 -1.21 2.60
CA THR A 487 7.54 -1.27 1.51
C THR A 487 7.77 -2.73 1.14
N VAL A 488 7.46 -3.09 -0.11
CA VAL A 488 7.56 -4.46 -0.65
C VAL A 488 8.53 -4.55 -1.82
N ARG A 489 9.09 -5.74 -2.06
CA ARG A 489 9.88 -6.09 -3.25
C ARG A 489 9.04 -5.93 -4.53
N ALA A 490 9.61 -5.26 -5.53
CA ALA A 490 9.06 -5.14 -6.88
C ALA A 490 10.00 -5.84 -7.87
N HIS A 491 9.45 -6.78 -8.64
CA HIS A 491 10.19 -7.65 -9.55
C HIS A 491 10.08 -7.11 -10.98
N ARG A 492 11.12 -7.22 -11.81
CA ARG A 492 11.03 -6.81 -13.22
C ARG A 492 9.91 -7.60 -13.91
N ASP A 493 9.06 -6.91 -14.67
CA ASP A 493 7.99 -7.57 -15.43
C ASP A 493 8.51 -8.03 -16.81
N GLY A 494 7.67 -8.77 -17.51
CA GLY A 494 7.91 -9.31 -18.84
C GLY A 494 6.81 -10.31 -19.20
N PRO A 495 6.93 -11.02 -20.33
CA PRO A 495 5.90 -11.93 -20.79
C PRO A 495 5.49 -12.98 -19.75
N VAL A 496 4.22 -13.36 -19.77
CA VAL A 496 3.64 -14.38 -18.88
C VAL A 496 2.76 -15.29 -19.72
N ALA A 497 3.01 -16.60 -19.65
CA ALA A 497 2.12 -17.59 -20.21
C ALA A 497 0.98 -17.90 -19.23
N GLY A 498 -0.23 -18.04 -19.77
CA GLY A 498 -1.42 -18.40 -19.03
C GLY A 498 -2.25 -19.46 -19.74
N ALA A 499 -3.03 -20.20 -18.97
CA ALA A 499 -3.95 -21.19 -19.50
C ALA A 499 -5.23 -21.31 -18.68
N ARG A 500 -6.32 -21.67 -19.35
CA ARG A 500 -7.62 -22.03 -18.76
C ARG A 500 -8.15 -23.27 -19.44
N LEU A 501 -8.71 -24.19 -18.67
CA LEU A 501 -9.43 -25.35 -19.20
C LEU A 501 -10.51 -25.84 -18.24
N GLY A 502 -11.36 -26.75 -18.67
CA GLY A 502 -12.34 -27.39 -17.79
C GLY A 502 -13.03 -28.59 -18.43
N PHE A 503 -13.72 -29.37 -17.62
CA PHE A 503 -14.57 -30.48 -18.06
C PHE A 503 -15.78 -30.67 -17.14
N ALA A 504 -16.95 -30.87 -17.76
CA ALA A 504 -18.22 -30.98 -17.05
C ALA A 504 -18.43 -32.36 -16.41
N ARG A 505 -18.93 -32.37 -15.17
CA ARG A 505 -19.27 -33.57 -14.39
C ARG A 505 -20.41 -34.38 -15.02
N ALA A 506 -21.36 -33.70 -15.65
CA ALA A 506 -22.56 -34.31 -16.25
C ALA A 506 -22.25 -35.24 -17.44
N ASN A 507 -21.15 -34.98 -18.17
CA ASN A 507 -20.79 -35.71 -19.38
C ASN A 507 -19.96 -36.97 -19.10
N LEU A 508 -19.75 -37.33 -17.82
CA LEU A 508 -18.78 -38.35 -17.40
C LEU A 508 -19.35 -39.30 -16.34
N PRO A 509 -19.06 -40.61 -16.41
CA PRO A 509 -19.23 -41.51 -15.27
C PRO A 509 -18.42 -41.01 -14.06
N GLN A 510 -18.99 -41.14 -12.86
CA GLN A 510 -18.37 -40.65 -11.61
C GLN A 510 -16.91 -41.11 -11.43
N LYS A 511 -16.63 -42.39 -11.71
CA LYS A 511 -15.27 -42.96 -11.67
C LYS A 511 -14.31 -42.29 -12.65
N THR A 512 -14.77 -41.96 -13.85
CA THR A 512 -13.98 -41.29 -14.89
C THR A 512 -13.70 -39.84 -14.52
N TYR A 513 -14.69 -39.13 -13.98
CA TYR A 513 -14.53 -37.77 -13.48
C TYR A 513 -13.49 -37.68 -12.36
N TRP A 514 -13.61 -38.50 -11.31
CA TRP A 514 -12.64 -38.47 -10.21
C TRP A 514 -11.25 -38.97 -10.61
N ALA A 515 -11.13 -39.88 -11.58
CA ALA A 515 -9.83 -40.23 -12.17
C ALA A 515 -9.19 -39.06 -12.94
N ALA A 516 -9.97 -38.18 -13.56
CA ALA A 516 -9.47 -36.97 -14.23
C ALA A 516 -9.02 -35.89 -13.22
N VAL A 517 -9.73 -35.76 -12.09
CA VAL A 517 -9.33 -34.89 -10.97
C VAL A 517 -8.04 -35.40 -10.31
N ASP A 518 -7.96 -36.70 -10.01
CA ASP A 518 -6.76 -37.37 -9.50
C ASP A 518 -5.54 -37.18 -10.43
N ALA A 519 -5.75 -37.26 -11.75
CA ALA A 519 -4.71 -36.99 -12.74
C ALA A 519 -4.19 -35.54 -12.70
N TRP A 520 -4.99 -34.56 -12.26
CA TRP A 520 -4.53 -33.18 -12.07
C TRP A 520 -3.58 -33.07 -10.87
N PHE A 521 -3.95 -33.64 -9.71
CA PHE A 521 -3.08 -33.66 -8.54
C PHE A 521 -1.75 -34.36 -8.81
N LYS A 522 -1.78 -35.51 -9.50
CA LYS A 522 -0.58 -36.25 -9.94
C LYS A 522 0.25 -35.47 -10.96
N HIS A 523 -0.38 -34.66 -11.80
CA HIS A 523 0.33 -33.80 -12.75
C HIS A 523 1.08 -32.68 -12.03
N VAL A 524 0.41 -31.91 -11.16
CA VAL A 524 1.02 -30.82 -10.38
C VAL A 524 2.14 -31.33 -9.48
N ALA A 525 1.94 -32.45 -8.79
CA ALA A 525 2.98 -33.08 -7.97
C ALA A 525 4.21 -33.48 -8.79
N LYS A 526 4.02 -33.94 -10.03
CA LYS A 526 5.14 -34.21 -10.94
C LYS A 526 5.88 -32.94 -11.36
N LEU A 527 5.19 -31.82 -11.60
CA LEU A 527 5.84 -30.54 -11.95
C LEU A 527 6.70 -30.00 -10.80
N ASP A 528 6.19 -30.06 -9.57
CA ASP A 528 6.92 -29.68 -8.34
C ASP A 528 8.13 -30.60 -8.11
N ALA A 529 7.97 -31.92 -8.28
CA ALA A 529 9.08 -32.89 -8.21
C ALA A 529 10.10 -32.76 -9.35
N GLN A 530 9.73 -32.13 -10.48
CA GLN A 530 10.65 -31.77 -11.56
C GLN A 530 11.33 -30.40 -11.34
N GLY A 531 11.02 -29.70 -10.24
CA GLY A 531 11.61 -28.40 -9.92
C GLY A 531 11.14 -27.25 -10.81
N LEU A 532 9.97 -27.35 -11.45
CA LEU A 532 9.44 -26.30 -12.31
C LEU A 532 9.09 -25.05 -11.49
N ARG A 533 9.99 -24.07 -11.50
CA ARG A 533 9.82 -22.79 -10.79
C ARG A 533 8.80 -21.90 -11.52
N GLY A 534 8.11 -21.04 -10.78
CA GLY A 534 7.18 -20.04 -11.33
C GLY A 534 5.82 -20.56 -11.76
N PHE A 535 5.60 -21.88 -11.89
CA PHE A 535 4.30 -22.44 -12.24
C PHE A 535 3.32 -22.39 -11.06
N ARG A 536 2.20 -21.69 -11.26
CA ARG A 536 1.12 -21.53 -10.29
C ARG A 536 -0.21 -21.90 -10.96
N SER A 537 -1.06 -22.68 -10.30
CA SER A 537 -2.42 -22.94 -10.80
C SER A 537 -3.52 -22.52 -9.83
N MET A 538 -4.63 -22.00 -10.36
CA MET A 538 -5.91 -21.86 -9.66
C MET A 538 -6.95 -22.73 -10.37
N SER A 539 -7.46 -23.73 -9.66
CA SER A 539 -8.49 -24.65 -10.14
C SER A 539 -9.71 -24.64 -9.22
N ARG A 540 -10.86 -25.10 -9.70
CA ARG A 540 -12.05 -25.36 -8.86
C ARG A 540 -12.57 -26.78 -9.06
N LEU A 541 -13.10 -27.36 -8.00
CA LEU A 541 -14.03 -28.48 -8.05
C LEU A 541 -15.40 -28.01 -7.57
N THR A 542 -16.44 -28.38 -8.31
CA THR A 542 -17.84 -28.09 -8.00
C THR A 542 -18.71 -29.31 -8.32
N ARG A 543 -20.00 -29.26 -7.99
CA ARG A 543 -20.99 -30.25 -8.45
C ARG A 543 -21.11 -30.31 -9.98
N SER A 544 -20.82 -29.21 -10.69
CA SER A 544 -20.97 -29.13 -12.16
C SER A 544 -19.70 -29.53 -12.94
N GLY A 545 -18.52 -29.52 -12.32
CA GLY A 545 -17.28 -29.98 -12.95
C GLY A 545 -15.98 -29.48 -12.33
N PHE A 546 -14.90 -29.69 -13.07
CA PHE A 546 -13.56 -29.18 -12.78
C PHE A 546 -13.20 -28.04 -13.73
N SER A 547 -12.56 -27.00 -13.21
CA SER A 547 -11.88 -25.97 -14.00
C SER A 547 -10.45 -25.76 -13.53
N LEU A 548 -9.58 -25.39 -14.46
CA LEU A 548 -8.36 -24.63 -14.25
C LEU A 548 -8.69 -23.22 -14.73
N ASP A 549 -8.98 -22.29 -13.81
CA ASP A 549 -9.41 -20.93 -14.16
C ASP A 549 -8.25 -20.12 -14.73
N MET A 550 -7.07 -20.33 -14.14
CA MET A 550 -5.81 -19.61 -14.39
C MET A 550 -4.61 -20.48 -14.00
N ALA A 551 -3.87 -20.99 -14.98
CA ALA A 551 -2.44 -21.24 -14.82
C ALA A 551 -1.66 -19.93 -15.03
N THR A 552 -0.54 -19.77 -14.34
CA THR A 552 0.41 -18.66 -14.50
C THR A 552 1.82 -19.22 -14.56
N LEU A 553 2.59 -18.85 -15.59
CA LEU A 553 4.01 -19.18 -15.72
C LEU A 553 4.78 -17.98 -16.29
N PRO A 554 5.40 -17.14 -15.44
CA PRO A 554 6.14 -15.96 -15.87
C PRO A 554 7.39 -16.32 -16.68
N GLY A 555 7.69 -15.54 -17.71
CA GLY A 555 8.84 -15.73 -18.61
C GLY A 555 8.62 -16.74 -19.75
N ALA A 556 7.74 -17.72 -19.58
CA ALA A 556 7.46 -18.74 -20.59
C ALA A 556 6.54 -18.25 -21.73
N THR A 557 6.59 -18.97 -22.85
CA THR A 557 5.67 -18.88 -24.00
C THR A 557 4.44 -19.77 -23.85
N ALA A 558 3.44 -19.55 -24.70
CA ALA A 558 2.25 -20.40 -24.80
C ALA A 558 2.59 -21.85 -25.23
N GLU A 559 3.65 -22.03 -26.03
CA GLU A 559 4.12 -23.33 -26.51
C GLU A 559 4.81 -24.13 -25.40
N GLU A 560 5.63 -23.45 -24.58
CA GLU A 560 6.23 -24.03 -23.37
C GLU A 560 5.15 -24.39 -22.33
N LEU A 561 4.17 -23.53 -22.08
CA LEU A 561 3.07 -23.84 -21.16
C LEU A 561 2.17 -24.97 -21.69
N THR A 562 1.94 -25.05 -23.00
CA THR A 562 1.28 -26.22 -23.63
C THR A 562 2.11 -27.48 -23.44
N THR A 563 3.44 -27.38 -23.51
CA THR A 563 4.37 -28.50 -23.25
C THR A 563 4.35 -28.93 -21.78
N VAL A 564 4.23 -27.99 -20.84
CA VAL A 564 3.99 -28.26 -19.41
C VAL A 564 2.67 -29.01 -19.21
N LEU A 565 1.57 -28.59 -19.84
CA LEU A 565 0.23 -29.18 -19.65
C LEU A 565 -0.02 -30.48 -20.46
N ASN A 566 0.79 -30.77 -21.49
CA ASN A 566 0.67 -31.94 -22.36
C ASN A 566 0.54 -33.31 -21.64
N PRO A 567 1.24 -33.60 -20.52
CA PRO A 567 1.04 -34.82 -19.74
C PRO A 567 -0.37 -34.96 -19.14
N PHE A 568 -1.01 -33.84 -18.79
CA PHE A 568 -2.39 -33.82 -18.29
C PHE A 568 -3.40 -34.02 -19.44
N TYR A 569 -3.24 -33.31 -20.56
CA TYR A 569 -4.07 -33.53 -21.76
C TYR A 569 -4.06 -34.99 -22.22
N ARG A 570 -2.88 -35.64 -22.21
CA ARG A 570 -2.73 -37.08 -22.51
C ARG A 570 -3.42 -38.00 -21.49
N SER A 571 -3.58 -37.57 -20.24
CA SER A 571 -4.31 -38.32 -19.22
C SER A 571 -5.81 -38.19 -19.40
N LEU A 572 -6.31 -36.98 -19.71
CA LEU A 572 -7.72 -36.76 -20.06
C LEU A 572 -8.13 -37.54 -21.31
N ALA A 573 -7.30 -37.53 -22.36
CA ALA A 573 -7.55 -38.28 -23.59
C ALA A 573 -7.65 -39.80 -23.34
N LYS A 574 -6.80 -40.37 -22.48
CA LYS A 574 -6.88 -41.79 -22.07
C LYS A 574 -8.15 -42.14 -21.28
N LEU A 575 -8.77 -41.15 -20.64
CA LEU A 575 -10.03 -41.29 -19.90
C LEU A 575 -11.25 -40.95 -20.77
N ASN A 576 -11.07 -40.65 -22.06
CA ASN A 576 -12.09 -40.12 -22.98
C ASN A 576 -12.78 -38.83 -22.47
N VAL A 577 -12.07 -38.02 -21.67
CA VAL A 577 -12.58 -36.75 -21.14
C VAL A 577 -12.42 -35.65 -22.19
N SER A 578 -13.55 -35.11 -22.63
CA SER A 578 -13.60 -33.93 -23.50
C SER A 578 -13.58 -32.65 -22.67
N LEU A 579 -12.81 -31.65 -23.11
CA LEU A 579 -12.75 -30.34 -22.49
C LEU A 579 -13.95 -29.47 -22.92
N THR A 580 -14.51 -28.70 -21.99
CA THR A 580 -15.54 -27.69 -22.25
C THR A 580 -14.95 -26.31 -22.53
N THR A 581 -13.75 -26.04 -22.03
CA THR A 581 -12.91 -24.88 -22.35
C THR A 581 -11.45 -25.32 -22.49
N ASN A 582 -10.70 -24.67 -23.38
CA ASN A 582 -9.26 -24.88 -23.52
C ASN A 582 -8.60 -23.67 -24.20
N GLU A 583 -8.01 -22.78 -23.40
CA GLU A 583 -7.37 -21.54 -23.81
C GLU A 583 -5.92 -21.55 -23.30
N VAL A 584 -4.93 -21.36 -24.18
CA VAL A 584 -3.53 -21.14 -23.78
C VAL A 584 -3.01 -19.92 -24.54
N SER A 585 -2.40 -18.97 -23.84
CA SER A 585 -1.87 -17.74 -24.45
C SER A 585 -0.61 -17.25 -23.73
N GLN A 586 0.08 -16.28 -24.34
CA GLN A 586 1.10 -15.48 -23.68
C GLN A 586 0.68 -14.02 -23.75
N GLN A 587 0.73 -13.31 -22.63
CA GLN A 587 0.53 -11.86 -22.58
C GLN A 587 1.87 -11.16 -22.37
N SER A 588 2.00 -9.92 -22.83
CA SER A 588 3.29 -9.19 -22.86
C SER A 588 3.82 -8.77 -21.48
N ASN A 589 2.96 -8.76 -20.46
CA ASN A 589 3.21 -8.28 -19.11
C ASN A 589 2.25 -8.98 -18.12
N PHE A 590 2.54 -8.90 -16.83
CA PHE A 590 1.76 -9.60 -15.81
C PHE A 590 0.35 -9.06 -15.61
N VAL A 591 0.14 -7.73 -15.60
CA VAL A 591 -1.22 -7.19 -15.33
C VAL A 591 -2.20 -7.50 -16.48
N THR A 592 -1.71 -7.64 -17.71
CA THR A 592 -2.52 -8.10 -18.86
C THR A 592 -2.85 -9.58 -18.74
N HIS A 593 -1.89 -10.43 -18.37
CA HIS A 593 -2.13 -11.85 -18.05
C HIS A 593 -3.20 -12.00 -16.95
N PHE A 594 -3.04 -11.27 -15.85
CA PHE A 594 -3.97 -11.27 -14.73
C PHE A 594 -5.38 -10.88 -15.18
N LYS A 595 -5.56 -9.78 -15.92
CA LYS A 595 -6.86 -9.36 -16.46
C LYS A 595 -7.46 -10.35 -17.47
N THR A 596 -6.64 -11.07 -18.23
CA THR A 596 -7.09 -12.07 -19.21
C THR A 596 -7.70 -13.30 -18.52
N TYR A 597 -7.05 -13.81 -17.47
CA TYR A 597 -7.46 -15.05 -16.82
C TYR A 597 -8.34 -14.86 -15.58
N ASN A 598 -8.35 -13.68 -14.97
CA ASN A 598 -9.18 -13.35 -13.81
C ASN A 598 -10.52 -12.69 -14.20
N THR A 599 -11.40 -13.46 -14.86
CA THR A 599 -12.70 -12.99 -15.33
C THR A 599 -13.83 -13.07 -14.29
N ASN A 600 -13.63 -13.84 -13.21
CA ASN A 600 -14.70 -14.21 -12.27
C ASN A 600 -14.57 -13.40 -10.97
N ASN A 601 -14.76 -12.08 -11.04
CA ASN A 601 -14.66 -11.20 -9.86
C ASN A 601 -15.95 -11.11 -9.02
N ASN A 602 -17.00 -11.85 -9.38
CA ASN A 602 -18.29 -11.83 -8.67
C ASN A 602 -18.35 -12.72 -7.43
N ASP A 603 -17.37 -13.62 -7.24
CA ASP A 603 -17.46 -14.71 -6.25
C ASP A 603 -17.47 -14.25 -4.78
N THR A 604 -17.03 -13.03 -4.46
CA THR A 604 -16.75 -12.58 -3.08
C THR A 604 -18.00 -12.13 -2.29
N ARG A 605 -19.15 -12.80 -2.45
CA ARG A 605 -20.40 -12.48 -1.75
C ARG A 605 -21.06 -13.75 -1.21
N ASN A 606 -21.65 -13.65 -0.02
CA ASN A 606 -22.49 -14.69 0.59
C ASN A 606 -21.85 -16.09 0.62
N MET A 607 -20.55 -16.14 0.97
CA MET A 607 -19.82 -17.39 1.14
C MET A 607 -19.49 -17.67 2.60
N THR A 608 -19.49 -18.95 2.97
CA THR A 608 -18.78 -19.44 4.15
C THR A 608 -17.48 -20.10 3.69
N ILE A 609 -16.34 -19.74 4.29
CA ILE A 609 -15.01 -20.18 3.84
C ILE A 609 -14.19 -20.82 4.98
N GLY A 610 -13.53 -21.93 4.65
CA GLY A 610 -12.47 -22.58 5.42
C GLY A 610 -11.24 -22.83 4.55
N ASN A 611 -10.10 -23.20 5.14
CA ASN A 611 -8.90 -23.51 4.38
C ASN A 611 -8.18 -24.77 4.93
N ARG A 612 -7.46 -25.49 4.06
CA ARG A 612 -6.40 -26.41 4.49
C ARG A 612 -5.18 -26.37 3.57
N LEU A 613 -4.00 -26.37 4.16
CA LEU A 613 -2.71 -26.58 3.49
C LEU A 613 -2.41 -28.08 3.36
N ILE A 614 -2.20 -28.55 2.13
CA ILE A 614 -1.95 -29.96 1.79
C ILE A 614 -0.46 -30.16 1.50
N PRO A 615 0.27 -30.97 2.29
CA PRO A 615 1.71 -31.14 2.16
C PRO A 615 2.10 -31.98 0.94
N ARG A 616 3.27 -31.70 0.34
CA ARG A 616 3.87 -32.48 -0.76
C ARG A 616 3.89 -33.98 -0.48
N SER A 617 4.22 -34.36 0.75
CA SER A 617 4.30 -35.75 1.23
C SER A 617 2.97 -36.51 1.11
N LEU A 618 1.83 -35.84 1.26
CA LEU A 618 0.51 -36.43 1.08
C LEU A 618 0.26 -36.70 -0.41
N VAL A 619 0.43 -35.68 -1.26
CA VAL A 619 0.10 -35.78 -2.71
C VAL A 619 1.02 -36.77 -3.42
N ASN A 620 2.28 -36.88 -2.99
CA ASN A 620 3.24 -37.86 -3.49
C ASN A 620 3.01 -39.29 -2.97
N ASN A 621 2.13 -39.51 -1.98
CA ASN A 621 1.77 -40.84 -1.49
C ASN A 621 0.44 -41.31 -2.14
N PRO A 622 0.44 -42.39 -2.96
CA PRO A 622 -0.77 -42.82 -3.66
C PRO A 622 -1.95 -43.17 -2.74
N THR A 623 -1.70 -43.73 -1.55
CA THR A 623 -2.75 -44.07 -0.58
C THR A 623 -3.32 -42.81 0.08
N SER A 624 -2.45 -41.91 0.54
CA SER A 624 -2.89 -40.66 1.18
C SER A 624 -3.60 -39.71 0.19
N LEU A 625 -3.15 -39.68 -1.07
CA LEU A 625 -3.84 -38.99 -2.15
C LEU A 625 -5.21 -39.60 -2.44
N THR A 626 -5.35 -40.93 -2.42
CA THR A 626 -6.67 -41.59 -2.59
C THR A 626 -7.63 -41.16 -1.48
N HIS A 627 -7.19 -41.15 -0.22
CA HIS A 627 -8.02 -40.68 0.90
C HIS A 627 -8.41 -39.19 0.78
N LEU A 628 -7.54 -38.35 0.18
CA LEU A 628 -7.86 -36.94 -0.10
C LEU A 628 -8.89 -36.80 -1.24
N MET A 629 -8.78 -37.60 -2.30
CA MET A 629 -9.78 -37.62 -3.38
C MET A 629 -11.15 -38.10 -2.86
N ASP A 630 -11.20 -39.11 -1.99
CA ASP A 630 -12.44 -39.52 -1.34
C ASP A 630 -12.99 -38.45 -0.37
N ALA A 631 -12.13 -37.70 0.31
CA ALA A 631 -12.57 -36.55 1.11
C ALA A 631 -13.21 -35.47 0.24
N PHE A 632 -12.58 -35.05 -0.86
CA PHE A 632 -13.14 -34.07 -1.80
C PHE A 632 -14.43 -34.57 -2.46
N ARG A 633 -14.48 -35.85 -2.85
CA ARG A 633 -15.69 -36.50 -3.35
C ARG A 633 -16.82 -36.45 -2.34
N THR A 634 -16.52 -36.68 -1.06
CA THR A 634 -17.54 -36.58 0.00
C THR A 634 -18.04 -35.14 0.15
N MET A 635 -17.16 -34.14 0.21
CA MET A 635 -17.53 -32.73 0.36
C MET A 635 -18.38 -32.19 -0.82
N VAL A 636 -18.10 -32.62 -2.05
CA VAL A 636 -18.76 -32.09 -3.26
C VAL A 636 -20.03 -32.87 -3.65
N GLU A 637 -20.03 -34.20 -3.53
CA GLU A 637 -21.12 -35.06 -4.05
C GLU A 637 -21.99 -35.72 -2.97
N VAL A 638 -21.60 -35.72 -1.68
CA VAL A 638 -22.25 -36.55 -0.64
C VAL A 638 -22.70 -35.75 0.59
N ASP A 639 -21.89 -34.83 1.09
CA ASP A 639 -22.24 -34.01 2.25
C ASP A 639 -23.36 -33.03 1.85
N ASN A 640 -24.51 -33.15 2.53
CA ASN A 640 -25.75 -32.49 2.14
C ASN A 640 -25.83 -31.03 2.64
N SER A 641 -25.22 -30.09 1.90
CA SER A 641 -25.54 -28.66 2.00
C SER A 641 -26.53 -28.21 0.92
N THR A 642 -27.44 -27.33 1.33
CA THR A 642 -28.33 -26.51 0.49
C THR A 642 -27.58 -25.44 -0.29
N SER A 643 -26.40 -25.04 0.17
CA SER A 643 -25.49 -24.10 -0.46
C SER A 643 -24.56 -24.84 -1.42
N ASP A 644 -24.04 -24.16 -2.45
CA ASP A 644 -23.25 -24.86 -3.48
C ASP A 644 -21.77 -25.00 -3.08
N PRO A 645 -21.22 -26.23 -3.09
CA PRO A 645 -19.86 -26.50 -2.66
C PRO A 645 -18.85 -26.20 -3.78
N ILE A 646 -17.85 -25.39 -3.43
CA ILE A 646 -16.70 -25.07 -4.29
C ILE A 646 -15.42 -25.36 -3.50
N LEU A 647 -14.56 -26.24 -4.04
CA LEU A 647 -13.20 -26.42 -3.53
C LEU A 647 -12.23 -25.69 -4.47
N VAL A 648 -11.64 -24.58 -4.02
CA VAL A 648 -10.65 -23.84 -4.81
C VAL A 648 -9.27 -24.41 -4.52
N LEU A 649 -8.61 -24.93 -5.55
CA LEU A 649 -7.32 -25.62 -5.45
C LEU A 649 -6.22 -24.66 -5.92
N LEU A 650 -5.41 -24.17 -4.98
CA LEU A 650 -4.37 -23.19 -5.20
C LEU A 650 -3.01 -23.90 -5.16
N SER A 651 -2.45 -24.30 -6.31
CA SER A 651 -1.12 -24.95 -6.33
C SER A 651 0.01 -23.95 -6.50
N SER A 652 1.06 -24.11 -5.70
CA SER A 652 2.24 -23.23 -5.70
C SER A 652 3.44 -23.86 -4.97
N ASN A 653 4.66 -23.43 -5.35
CA ASN A 653 5.89 -23.74 -4.63
C ASN A 653 6.38 -22.51 -3.85
N VAL A 654 5.86 -22.30 -2.64
CA VAL A 654 6.26 -21.20 -1.74
C VAL A 654 7.32 -21.61 -0.72
N THR A 655 8.20 -22.54 -1.10
CA THR A 655 9.34 -22.97 -0.27
C THR A 655 10.27 -21.80 0.04
N HIS A 656 11.05 -21.90 1.12
CA HIS A 656 12.06 -20.90 1.49
C HIS A 656 13.05 -20.56 0.34
N ALA A 657 13.39 -21.55 -0.48
CA ALA A 657 14.24 -21.37 -1.66
C ALA A 657 13.58 -20.55 -2.80
N THR A 658 12.24 -20.47 -2.84
CA THR A 658 11.48 -19.63 -3.79
C THR A 658 11.11 -18.26 -3.21
N ALA A 659 10.82 -18.18 -1.91
CA ALA A 659 10.64 -16.91 -1.21
C ALA A 659 11.96 -16.11 -1.06
N GLY A 660 13.11 -16.79 -1.11
CA GLY A 660 14.43 -16.18 -0.89
C GLY A 660 14.67 -15.79 0.56
N ASN A 661 14.11 -16.55 1.52
CA ASN A 661 14.17 -16.27 2.95
C ASN A 661 14.43 -17.55 3.77
N LYS A 662 14.62 -17.41 5.09
CA LYS A 662 14.83 -18.52 6.05
C LYS A 662 13.70 -18.54 7.11
N PRO A 663 13.49 -19.67 7.84
CA PRO A 663 12.40 -19.81 8.82
C PRO A 663 12.34 -18.74 9.93
N SER A 664 13.43 -18.01 10.16
CA SER A 664 13.51 -16.96 11.19
C SER A 664 13.01 -15.58 10.74
N ASP A 665 12.85 -15.34 9.43
CA ASP A 665 12.71 -13.97 8.88
C ASP A 665 11.31 -13.39 9.06
N ASN A 666 10.27 -14.22 8.95
CA ASN A 666 8.88 -13.80 9.07
C ASN A 666 8.04 -14.87 9.79
N SER A 667 6.84 -14.53 10.29
CA SER A 667 6.01 -15.42 11.11
C SER A 667 4.97 -16.21 10.32
N VAL A 668 5.10 -16.26 8.99
CA VAL A 668 4.27 -17.11 8.12
C VAL A 668 4.22 -18.54 8.67
N LEU A 669 3.01 -19.08 8.81
CA LEU A 669 2.75 -20.44 9.25
C LEU A 669 3.65 -21.46 8.51
N PRO A 670 4.54 -22.21 9.20
CA PRO A 670 5.56 -23.03 8.54
C PRO A 670 5.01 -24.07 7.55
N ALA A 671 3.79 -24.59 7.79
CA ALA A 671 3.13 -25.55 6.90
C ALA A 671 2.95 -25.06 5.45
N TRP A 672 2.98 -23.74 5.19
CA TRP A 672 3.04 -23.20 3.81
C TRP A 672 4.23 -23.74 3.02
N ARG A 673 5.39 -23.87 3.67
CA ARG A 673 6.66 -24.23 3.01
C ARG A 673 6.67 -25.69 2.55
N ASP A 674 5.99 -26.57 3.29
CA ASP A 674 5.80 -27.97 2.94
C ASP A 674 4.57 -28.22 2.04
N SER A 675 3.66 -27.24 1.93
CA SER A 675 2.44 -27.35 1.13
C SER A 675 2.70 -27.29 -0.37
N LEU A 676 1.97 -28.14 -1.11
CA LEU A 676 1.86 -28.09 -2.57
C LEU A 676 0.56 -27.40 -3.01
N PHE A 677 -0.49 -27.54 -2.21
CA PHE A 677 -1.77 -26.86 -2.42
C PHE A 677 -2.22 -26.17 -1.13
N ALA A 678 -2.74 -24.95 -1.26
CA ALA A 678 -3.75 -24.43 -0.35
C ALA A 678 -5.13 -24.74 -0.96
N ILE A 679 -6.05 -25.25 -0.14
CA ILE A 679 -7.41 -25.61 -0.57
C ILE A 679 -8.40 -24.76 0.21
N ASN A 680 -9.15 -23.92 -0.51
CA ASN A 680 -10.26 -23.19 0.08
C ASN A 680 -11.53 -24.03 -0.02
N LEU A 681 -12.22 -24.14 1.09
CA LEU A 681 -13.42 -24.91 1.33
C LEU A 681 -14.56 -23.89 1.36
N VAL A 682 -15.34 -23.79 0.29
CA VAL A 682 -16.33 -22.72 0.13
C VAL A 682 -17.73 -23.31 -0.02
N LEU A 683 -18.68 -22.75 0.73
CA LEU A 683 -20.12 -22.95 0.53
C LEU A 683 -20.71 -21.61 0.10
N MET A 684 -21.31 -21.57 -1.09
CA MET A 684 -21.97 -20.39 -1.65
C MET A 684 -23.45 -20.40 -1.25
N SER A 685 -23.81 -19.56 -0.30
CA SER A 685 -25.17 -19.41 0.23
C SER A 685 -25.94 -18.36 -0.58
N SER A 686 -27.28 -18.43 -0.60
CA SER A 686 -28.09 -17.40 -1.30
C SER A 686 -28.06 -16.05 -0.58
N GLU A 687 -28.31 -14.94 -1.30
CA GLU A 687 -28.36 -13.57 -0.70
C GLU A 687 -29.46 -13.37 0.35
N ARG A 688 -30.35 -14.37 0.54
CA ARG A 688 -31.44 -14.38 1.53
C ARG A 688 -31.43 -15.67 2.36
N ALA A 689 -30.26 -16.29 2.53
CA ALA A 689 -30.09 -17.46 3.37
C ALA A 689 -30.50 -17.16 4.82
N ALA A 690 -31.24 -18.07 5.45
CA ALA A 690 -31.63 -17.95 6.84
C ALA A 690 -30.43 -18.14 7.77
N TRP A 691 -30.51 -17.61 9.00
CA TRP A 691 -29.42 -17.74 9.97
C TRP A 691 -29.05 -19.21 10.28
N ASP A 692 -30.04 -20.10 10.30
CA ASP A 692 -29.84 -21.54 10.47
C ASP A 692 -29.03 -22.15 9.31
N THR A 693 -29.21 -21.66 8.08
CA THR A 693 -28.44 -22.09 6.91
C THR A 693 -26.98 -21.65 7.04
N LEU A 694 -26.74 -20.37 7.36
CA LEU A 694 -25.39 -19.81 7.52
C LEU A 694 -24.64 -20.49 8.68
N SER A 695 -25.33 -20.74 9.80
CA SER A 695 -24.80 -21.47 10.96
C SER A 695 -24.48 -22.94 10.62
N SER A 696 -25.31 -23.59 9.80
CA SER A 696 -25.10 -24.96 9.34
C SER A 696 -23.94 -25.07 8.34
N ASP A 697 -23.81 -24.12 7.41
CA ASP A 697 -22.68 -24.04 6.49
C ASP A 697 -21.36 -23.84 7.26
N LEU A 698 -21.34 -23.00 8.31
CA LEU A 698 -20.16 -22.80 9.18
C LEU A 698 -19.77 -24.10 9.92
N ALA A 699 -20.74 -24.79 10.51
CA ALA A 699 -20.52 -26.09 11.16
C ALA A 699 -20.03 -27.17 10.16
N LEU A 700 -20.50 -27.14 8.91
CA LEU A 700 -20.07 -28.06 7.86
C LEU A 700 -18.65 -27.77 7.38
N ILE A 701 -18.30 -26.50 7.15
CA ILE A 701 -16.92 -26.09 6.82
C ILE A 701 -15.95 -26.51 7.95
N ASN A 702 -16.33 -26.34 9.22
CA ASN A 702 -15.53 -26.83 10.34
C ASN A 702 -15.38 -28.37 10.31
N THR A 703 -16.45 -29.10 10.01
CA THR A 703 -16.41 -30.56 9.82
C THR A 703 -15.49 -30.97 8.67
N TRP A 704 -15.40 -30.18 7.60
CA TRP A 704 -14.50 -30.39 6.47
C TRP A 704 -13.03 -30.07 6.81
N GLN A 705 -12.77 -28.99 7.56
CA GLN A 705 -11.44 -28.70 8.09
C GLN A 705 -10.96 -29.82 9.02
N ASP A 706 -11.83 -30.34 9.89
CA ASP A 706 -11.56 -31.50 10.74
C ASP A 706 -11.27 -32.79 9.94
N ARG A 707 -12.04 -33.03 8.87
CA ARG A 707 -11.82 -34.15 7.93
C ARG A 707 -10.44 -34.08 7.28
N LEU A 708 -10.03 -32.89 6.82
CA LEU A 708 -8.72 -32.70 6.21
C LEU A 708 -7.56 -32.64 7.22
N ARG A 709 -7.76 -32.11 8.44
CA ARG A 709 -6.75 -32.10 9.51
C ARG A 709 -6.29 -33.51 9.85
N LYS A 710 -7.21 -34.48 9.90
CA LYS A 710 -6.92 -35.92 10.09
C LYS A 710 -6.06 -36.52 8.98
N LEU A 711 -6.15 -36.01 7.75
CA LEU A 711 -5.30 -36.43 6.62
C LEU A 711 -3.96 -35.66 6.57
N THR A 712 -3.87 -34.50 7.24
CA THR A 712 -2.73 -33.57 7.16
C THR A 712 -2.15 -33.24 8.55
N PRO A 713 -1.63 -34.24 9.29
CA PRO A 713 -0.91 -34.00 10.54
C PRO A 713 0.32 -33.11 10.28
N GLY A 714 0.55 -32.11 11.13
CA GLY A 714 1.57 -31.09 10.93
C GLY A 714 1.25 -30.04 9.85
N GLY A 715 0.24 -30.27 9.02
CA GLY A 715 -0.36 -29.24 8.18
C GLY A 715 -1.12 -28.21 9.01
N GLY A 716 -1.51 -27.11 8.36
CA GLY A 716 -2.31 -26.03 8.96
C GLY A 716 -3.30 -25.45 7.96
N SER A 717 -3.74 -24.21 8.20
CA SER A 717 -4.76 -23.51 7.43
C SER A 717 -4.42 -22.02 7.35
N TYR A 718 -4.67 -21.40 6.21
CA TYR A 718 -4.44 -19.96 5.99
C TYR A 718 -5.46 -19.12 6.75
N ALA A 719 -5.00 -18.38 7.76
CA ALA A 719 -5.84 -17.62 8.70
C ALA A 719 -6.85 -16.68 8.04
N SER A 720 -6.47 -16.03 6.94
CA SER A 720 -7.30 -15.04 6.23
C SER A 720 -8.44 -15.64 5.39
N GLU A 721 -8.46 -16.96 5.24
CA GLU A 721 -9.47 -17.70 4.46
C GLU A 721 -9.99 -18.91 5.27
N ALA A 722 -10.07 -18.75 6.59
CA ALA A 722 -10.49 -19.80 7.51
C ALA A 722 -11.55 -19.30 8.51
N THR A 723 -12.24 -20.24 9.17
CA THR A 723 -13.37 -19.94 10.06
C THR A 723 -12.92 -19.33 11.40
N PHE A 724 -13.72 -18.39 11.91
CA PHE A 724 -13.44 -17.65 13.14
C PHE A 724 -13.69 -18.47 14.43
N ASP A 725 -14.43 -19.57 14.33
CA ASP A 725 -14.85 -20.44 15.44
C ASP A 725 -14.12 -21.80 15.48
N ASN A 726 -13.15 -22.03 14.56
CA ASN A 726 -12.34 -23.24 14.54
C ASN A 726 -11.67 -23.50 15.89
N LYS A 727 -12.06 -24.57 16.58
CA LYS A 727 -11.56 -24.95 17.92
C LYS A 727 -10.05 -25.22 17.95
N HIS A 728 -9.41 -25.41 16.80
CA HIS A 728 -7.98 -25.64 16.63
C HIS A 728 -7.22 -24.44 16.04
N TRP A 729 -7.82 -23.24 16.01
CA TRP A 729 -7.27 -22.04 15.36
C TRP A 729 -5.81 -21.73 15.74
N LYS A 730 -5.41 -21.87 17.01
CA LYS A 730 -4.03 -21.64 17.46
C LYS A 730 -3.03 -22.51 16.71
N THR A 731 -3.31 -23.81 16.64
CA THR A 731 -2.45 -24.81 15.98
C THR A 731 -2.57 -24.79 14.45
N ASP A 732 -3.77 -24.55 13.92
CA ASP A 732 -4.01 -24.55 12.47
C ASP A 732 -3.45 -23.29 11.81
N TYR A 733 -3.63 -22.11 12.41
CA TYR A 733 -3.35 -20.82 11.77
C TYR A 733 -1.96 -20.26 12.10
N TYR A 734 -1.42 -20.58 13.27
CA TYR A 734 -0.14 -20.06 13.76
C TYR A 734 0.88 -21.18 14.07
N GLY A 735 0.40 -22.36 14.49
CA GLY A 735 1.24 -23.54 14.74
C GLY A 735 2.35 -23.24 15.75
N ALA A 736 3.58 -23.67 15.45
CA ALA A 736 4.75 -23.44 16.29
C ALA A 736 5.11 -21.95 16.52
N ASN A 737 4.56 -21.03 15.72
CA ASN A 737 4.82 -19.59 15.89
C ASN A 737 3.98 -18.97 17.03
N TYR A 738 2.91 -19.64 17.50
CA TYR A 738 1.91 -19.05 18.41
C TYR A 738 2.53 -18.46 19.69
N ASP A 739 3.37 -19.22 20.40
CA ASP A 739 3.93 -18.77 21.69
C ASP A 739 4.93 -17.62 21.55
N ARG A 740 5.61 -17.50 20.40
CA ARG A 740 6.47 -16.35 20.08
C ARG A 740 5.63 -15.14 19.72
N LEU A 741 4.60 -15.34 18.89
CA LEU A 741 3.63 -14.31 18.52
C LEU A 741 2.92 -13.75 19.76
N LEU A 742 2.49 -14.59 20.71
CA LEU A 742 1.80 -14.14 21.94
C LEU A 742 2.71 -13.29 22.84
N LYS A 743 4.01 -13.63 22.94
CA LYS A 743 4.99 -12.81 23.65
C LYS A 743 5.19 -11.44 23.00
N ILE A 744 5.09 -11.35 21.67
CA ILE A 744 5.17 -10.09 20.92
C ILE A 744 3.87 -9.28 21.08
N LYS A 745 2.70 -9.93 21.08
CA LYS A 745 1.40 -9.31 21.39
C LYS A 745 1.44 -8.62 22.75
N LEU A 746 1.81 -9.35 23.80
CA LEU A 746 1.91 -8.83 25.16
C LEU A 746 2.99 -7.74 25.33
N LYS A 747 3.97 -7.66 24.43
CA LYS A 747 5.00 -6.59 24.44
C LYS A 747 4.50 -5.30 23.80
N TYR A 748 3.80 -5.36 22.67
CA TYR A 748 3.40 -4.17 21.89
C TYR A 748 1.95 -3.74 22.12
N ASP A 749 1.11 -4.60 22.67
CA ASP A 749 -0.26 -4.31 23.06
C ASP A 749 -0.70 -5.15 24.29
N PRO A 750 -0.11 -4.90 25.49
CA PRO A 750 -0.46 -5.59 26.73
C PRO A 750 -1.90 -5.35 27.19
N GLY A 751 -2.54 -4.27 26.72
CA GLY A 751 -3.94 -3.95 27.02
C GLY A 751 -4.95 -4.61 26.09
N PHE A 752 -4.49 -5.33 25.05
CA PHE A 752 -5.33 -5.92 24.00
C PHE A 752 -6.26 -4.89 23.30
N VAL A 753 -5.78 -3.64 23.14
CA VAL A 753 -6.50 -2.55 22.47
C VAL A 753 -6.83 -2.91 21.01
N LEU A 754 -5.98 -3.71 20.37
CA LEU A 754 -6.21 -4.28 19.05
C LEU A 754 -6.73 -5.72 19.20
N TRP A 755 -8.04 -5.91 19.10
CA TRP A 755 -8.67 -7.23 19.18
C TRP A 755 -9.41 -7.59 17.88
N ASN A 756 -9.23 -8.82 17.42
CA ASN A 756 -10.10 -9.48 16.45
C ASN A 756 -10.06 -11.00 16.66
N GLN A 757 -11.03 -11.74 16.11
CA GLN A 757 -11.08 -13.19 16.21
C GLN A 757 -10.97 -13.82 14.81
N PRO A 758 -10.07 -14.80 14.58
CA PRO A 758 -9.18 -15.48 15.54
C PRO A 758 -7.72 -14.95 15.48
N ALA A 759 -7.42 -13.89 16.24
CA ALA A 759 -6.06 -13.34 16.37
C ALA A 759 -5.27 -13.95 17.54
N VAL A 760 -3.94 -13.86 17.49
CA VAL A 760 -3.08 -14.32 18.59
C VAL A 760 -3.38 -13.56 19.88
N GLY A 761 -3.81 -14.29 20.92
CA GLY A 761 -4.24 -13.73 22.20
C GLY A 761 -5.68 -13.24 22.23
N SER A 762 -6.49 -13.44 21.17
CA SER A 762 -7.90 -13.02 21.18
C SER A 762 -8.72 -13.73 22.26
N ASP A 763 -8.30 -14.93 22.67
CA ASP A 763 -8.92 -15.73 23.73
C ASP A 763 -8.68 -15.21 25.17
N ALA A 764 -7.99 -14.08 25.33
CA ALA A 764 -8.07 -13.28 26.56
C ALA A 764 -9.46 -12.63 26.74
N PHE A 765 -10.31 -12.64 25.70
CA PHE A 765 -11.68 -12.16 25.73
C PHE A 765 -12.64 -13.16 25.09
N LYS A 766 -13.92 -13.04 25.43
CA LYS A 766 -15.05 -13.76 24.85
C LYS A 766 -16.10 -12.75 24.39
N LEU A 767 -16.78 -13.04 23.29
CA LEU A 767 -17.96 -12.28 22.88
C LEU A 767 -19.16 -12.75 23.69
N GLY A 768 -19.84 -11.84 24.39
CA GLY A 768 -21.10 -12.10 25.09
C GLY A 768 -22.29 -12.18 24.13
N GLU A 769 -23.42 -12.69 24.64
CA GLU A 769 -24.67 -12.81 23.85
C GLU A 769 -25.22 -11.46 23.39
N ASP A 770 -24.87 -10.36 24.08
CA ASP A 770 -25.21 -8.98 23.70
C ASP A 770 -24.13 -8.29 22.84
N GLY A 771 -23.12 -9.04 22.37
CA GLY A 771 -22.05 -8.55 21.50
C GLY A 771 -20.90 -7.82 22.21
N ARG A 772 -20.89 -7.73 23.56
CA ARG A 772 -19.75 -7.15 24.28
C ARG A 772 -18.53 -8.07 24.28
N LEU A 773 -17.34 -7.49 24.30
CA LEU A 773 -16.10 -8.20 24.67
C LEU A 773 -15.98 -8.23 26.20
N ILE A 774 -15.89 -9.43 26.75
CA ILE A 774 -15.78 -9.72 28.19
C ILE A 774 -14.44 -10.44 28.42
N ALA A 775 -13.70 -10.08 29.46
CA ALA A 775 -12.46 -10.81 29.81
C ALA A 775 -12.75 -12.29 30.09
N ALA A 776 -11.89 -13.19 29.61
CA ALA A 776 -12.14 -14.63 29.50
C ALA A 776 -11.94 -15.42 30.80
#